data_AF-A0AAV3UCA7-F1
#
_entry.id   AF-A0AAV3UCA7-F1
#
_cell.length_a   1.000
_cell.length_b   1.000
_cell.length_c   1.000
_cell.angle_alpha   90.00
_cell.angle_beta   90.00
_cell.angle_gamma   90.00
#
_symmetry.space_group_name_H-M   'P 1'
#
loop_
_entity.id
_entity.type
_entity.pdbx_description
1 polymer ?
#
loop_
_entity_poly.entity_id
_entity_poly.type
_entity_poly.pdbx_seq_one_letter_code
_entity_poly.pdbx_strand_id
1 'polypeptide(L)'
;MQTKDGRITADGWHIEVDTPNGHTHTISPQKDVQYQPQEGGIPSITVPVEKNDKWSDERFEDAPMRVWKNGDRKPISTLDLIRQTESETELRGRGAVELENPAEREYDVIAMHDAVKELIETETDLVPNVDRPPTERDEDVLVQSATRQEEMENLTSFADTDPVQARFGGYISCSETCKPKSVPGDANIAPGPEVVSGPEYNGGQAYHFTEEGDRVVIEVRFDYDVPVGRVGMKIRDLVLGASNIEFRWTGAGASKAVFQEFSDSSESLSWKEIGTEGYWQPDRDYRSVIGRKLEAGQSYFLGVVATGPCDYVLDSAAVYDTRYEYTWPNPGDENSGNYLPGPEVYPDNVWFWTDNVPQAMAVTGASIETELSRTDTVSGGDLRVGFSHTGTDTVITGQQGADSTDWESLPNPGASLRAYFVLSRAGDDPGRNDFPTRGFATQELHSWELRADLENLPLVVNQSYNDELKSILSEMANQGNFLWAVSYEEGEGLRLDWTKPGQRIAETSFSSERYSIEKDTSRRVQAASVYGSSRDYEDFFYADHGTAIELDQARIQPQTETVTDVNNDTEYARGFDYKIDNRDGTITTLADGRMTDGDRYVATYRYDTYGEYVLPGVDPDEADWLPPKDVSGLINNQSCQQMARVIVEELQEPRFLAEVTIPNEDANWGLVESVRFDDPIADGRALAPKSVTRNLGQTQATFGNGSTFEDMLSQMSAQLSAVTRQS
;
A
#
# COMPACT_ATOMS: atom_id res chain seq x y z
N MET A 1 4.61 -54.99 -7.97
CA MET A 1 3.40 -55.76 -8.34
C MET A 1 3.30 -55.65 -9.86
N GLN A 2 3.47 -56.75 -10.60
CA GLN A 2 3.55 -56.73 -12.07
C GLN A 2 2.17 -56.40 -12.67
N THR A 3 2.04 -55.23 -13.31
CA THR A 3 0.89 -54.91 -14.18
C THR A 3 0.97 -55.75 -15.45
N LYS A 4 -0.18 -56.29 -15.82
CA LYS A 4 -0.38 -57.08 -17.03
C LYS A 4 -0.78 -56.07 -18.11
N ASP A 5 0.19 -55.35 -18.67
CA ASP A 5 -0.07 -54.32 -19.68
C ASP A 5 -0.75 -54.94 -20.91
N GLY A 6 -2.05 -54.67 -21.03
CA GLY A 6 -2.75 -54.75 -22.30
C GLY A 6 -2.09 -53.78 -23.26
N ARG A 7 -1.72 -54.27 -24.44
CA ARG A 7 -1.08 -53.47 -25.48
C ARG A 7 -2.06 -52.36 -25.91
N ILE A 8 -1.80 -51.11 -25.52
CA ILE A 8 -2.60 -49.93 -25.92
C ILE A 8 -2.68 -49.92 -27.45
N THR A 9 -3.89 -49.78 -28.00
CA THR A 9 -4.06 -49.79 -29.46
C THR A 9 -3.45 -48.54 -30.08
N ALA A 10 -2.70 -48.74 -31.16
CA ALA A 10 -2.08 -47.65 -31.93
C ALA A 10 -3.13 -46.76 -32.64
N ASP A 11 -4.29 -47.33 -32.97
CA ASP A 11 -5.38 -46.64 -33.65
C ASP A 11 -6.70 -46.80 -32.86
N GLY A 12 -7.52 -45.75 -32.86
CA GLY A 12 -8.85 -45.76 -32.26
C GLY A 12 -8.89 -45.37 -30.77
N TRP A 13 -10.06 -45.54 -30.15
CA TRP A 13 -10.25 -45.30 -28.72
C TRP A 13 -9.88 -46.57 -27.93
N HIS A 14 -9.01 -46.43 -26.94
CA HIS A 14 -8.70 -47.46 -25.94
C HIS A 14 -9.13 -46.94 -24.58
N ILE A 15 -10.02 -47.66 -23.90
CA ILE A 15 -10.63 -47.20 -22.64
C ILE A 15 -10.57 -48.34 -21.63
N GLU A 16 -10.14 -48.02 -20.42
CA GLU A 16 -10.02 -48.93 -19.29
C GLU A 16 -10.77 -48.36 -18.08
N VAL A 17 -11.47 -49.22 -17.34
CA VAL A 17 -12.08 -48.89 -16.04
C VAL A 17 -11.59 -49.90 -15.01
N ASP A 18 -10.94 -49.42 -13.97
CA ASP A 18 -10.42 -50.25 -12.89
C ASP A 18 -11.47 -50.41 -11.79
N THR A 19 -11.62 -51.62 -11.28
CA THR A 19 -12.53 -51.89 -10.15
C THR A 19 -11.74 -52.16 -8.87
N PRO A 20 -12.32 -51.94 -7.68
CA PRO A 20 -11.61 -52.07 -6.40
C PRO A 20 -10.97 -53.44 -6.13
N ASN A 21 -11.42 -54.49 -6.82
CA ASN A 21 -10.84 -55.83 -6.73
C ASN A 21 -9.53 -56.01 -7.54
N GLY A 22 -9.01 -54.94 -8.14
CA GLY A 22 -7.79 -54.94 -8.96
C GLY A 22 -8.00 -55.44 -10.38
N HIS A 23 -9.24 -55.59 -10.84
CA HIS A 23 -9.56 -55.97 -12.21
C HIS A 23 -9.79 -54.74 -13.09
N THR A 24 -9.09 -54.70 -14.23
CA THR A 24 -9.22 -53.68 -15.28
C THR A 24 -10.16 -54.18 -16.38
N HIS A 25 -11.23 -53.43 -16.64
CA HIS A 25 -12.15 -53.67 -17.73
C HIS A 25 -11.79 -52.81 -18.94
N THR A 26 -11.33 -53.44 -20.03
CA THR A 26 -11.18 -52.79 -21.33
C THR A 26 -12.55 -52.64 -22.02
N ILE A 27 -12.86 -51.44 -22.49
CA ILE A 27 -14.14 -51.08 -23.10
C ILE A 27 -13.99 -51.02 -24.62
N SER A 28 -14.93 -51.65 -25.31
CA SER A 28 -15.11 -51.53 -26.77
C SER A 28 -16.33 -50.65 -27.06
N PRO A 29 -16.15 -49.42 -27.58
CA PRO A 29 -17.27 -48.54 -27.91
C PRO A 29 -18.16 -49.13 -29.02
N GLN A 30 -19.49 -48.98 -28.90
CA GLN A 30 -20.46 -49.40 -29.93
C GLN A 30 -20.68 -48.37 -31.03
N LYS A 31 -20.49 -47.08 -30.71
CA LYS A 31 -20.68 -45.94 -31.61
C LYS A 31 -19.55 -44.93 -31.39
N ASP A 32 -19.66 -43.80 -32.07
CA ASP A 32 -18.75 -42.67 -31.92
C ASP A 32 -18.72 -42.18 -30.47
N VAL A 33 -17.52 -42.21 -29.90
CA VAL A 33 -17.23 -41.68 -28.57
C VAL A 33 -17.22 -40.15 -28.63
N GLN A 34 -17.89 -39.51 -27.66
CA GLN A 34 -17.96 -38.06 -27.57
C GLN A 34 -16.95 -37.57 -26.53
N TYR A 35 -15.84 -36.99 -26.99
CA TYR A 35 -14.84 -36.38 -26.11
C TYR A 35 -14.95 -34.86 -26.16
N GLN A 36 -15.08 -34.23 -24.99
CA GLN A 36 -15.24 -32.80 -24.80
C GLN A 36 -14.09 -32.28 -23.91
N PRO A 37 -12.96 -31.86 -24.50
CA PRO A 37 -11.98 -31.10 -23.76
C PRO A 37 -12.55 -29.69 -23.49
N GLN A 38 -12.23 -29.09 -22.35
CA GLN A 38 -12.75 -27.77 -21.94
C GLN A 38 -11.60 -26.86 -21.52
N GLU A 39 -11.56 -25.66 -22.11
CA GLU A 39 -10.85 -24.51 -21.55
C GLU A 39 -11.77 -23.91 -20.48
N GLY A 40 -11.23 -23.50 -19.33
CA GLY A 40 -12.06 -22.99 -18.24
C GLY A 40 -12.96 -24.05 -17.60
N GLY A 41 -12.68 -25.34 -17.80
CA GLY A 41 -13.57 -26.41 -17.37
C GLY A 41 -12.91 -27.79 -17.26
N ILE A 42 -13.74 -28.77 -16.91
CA ILE A 42 -13.28 -30.13 -16.64
C ILE A 42 -13.48 -30.98 -17.90
N PRO A 43 -12.44 -31.68 -18.39
CA PRO A 43 -12.57 -32.55 -19.56
C PRO A 43 -13.53 -33.71 -19.28
N SER A 44 -14.37 -34.03 -20.27
CA SER A 44 -15.31 -35.15 -20.16
C SER A 44 -15.36 -36.00 -21.42
N ILE A 45 -15.77 -37.25 -21.25
CA ILE A 45 -15.96 -38.21 -22.34
C ILE A 45 -17.26 -38.98 -22.12
N THR A 46 -18.01 -39.24 -23.18
CA THR A 46 -19.18 -40.13 -23.16
C THR A 46 -18.96 -41.29 -24.12
N VAL A 47 -19.00 -42.50 -23.59
CA VAL A 47 -18.66 -43.74 -24.28
C VAL A 47 -19.90 -44.63 -24.33
N PRO A 48 -20.54 -44.78 -25.50
CA PRO A 48 -21.64 -45.73 -25.67
C PRO A 48 -21.10 -47.16 -25.75
N VAL A 49 -21.60 -48.04 -24.89
CA VAL A 49 -21.23 -49.46 -24.82
C VAL A 49 -22.46 -50.35 -24.87
N GLU A 50 -22.26 -51.64 -25.16
CA GLU A 50 -23.34 -52.61 -25.17
C GLU A 50 -24.08 -52.61 -23.83
N LYS A 51 -25.42 -52.58 -23.91
CA LYS A 51 -26.27 -52.61 -22.73
C LYS A 51 -25.92 -53.81 -21.86
N ASN A 52 -25.51 -53.54 -20.64
CA ASN A 52 -25.12 -54.58 -19.71
C ASN A 52 -25.35 -54.13 -18.26
N ASP A 53 -26.13 -54.91 -17.52
CA ASP A 53 -26.48 -54.61 -16.13
C ASP A 53 -25.27 -54.61 -15.19
N LYS A 54 -24.15 -55.22 -15.60
CA LYS A 54 -22.90 -55.18 -14.82
C LYS A 54 -22.45 -53.75 -14.49
N TRP A 55 -22.76 -52.77 -15.34
CA TRP A 55 -22.33 -51.39 -15.16
C TRP A 55 -23.10 -50.68 -14.05
N SER A 56 -24.24 -51.19 -13.61
CA SER A 56 -25.02 -50.64 -12.49
C SER A 56 -24.58 -51.18 -11.12
N ASP A 57 -23.44 -51.87 -11.06
CA ASP A 57 -22.85 -52.40 -9.83
C ASP A 57 -22.04 -51.30 -9.13
N GLU A 58 -22.17 -51.21 -7.80
CA GLU A 58 -21.49 -50.22 -6.94
C GLU A 58 -19.98 -50.16 -7.18
N ARG A 59 -19.36 -51.26 -7.62
CA ARG A 59 -17.92 -51.29 -7.94
C ARG A 59 -17.49 -50.40 -9.11
N PHE A 60 -18.43 -49.88 -9.89
CA PHE A 60 -18.19 -48.95 -10.99
C PHE A 60 -18.51 -47.48 -10.65
N GLU A 61 -19.09 -47.23 -9.47
CA GLU A 61 -19.34 -45.87 -8.98
C GLU A 61 -18.00 -45.20 -8.65
N ASP A 62 -17.73 -44.04 -9.26
CA ASP A 62 -16.48 -43.28 -9.15
C ASP A 62 -15.20 -44.08 -9.43
N ALA A 63 -15.33 -45.14 -10.24
CA ALA A 63 -14.23 -46.03 -10.57
C ALA A 63 -13.15 -45.32 -11.41
N PRO A 64 -11.85 -45.61 -11.20
CA PRO A 64 -10.79 -45.02 -12.02
C PRO A 64 -10.99 -45.38 -13.49
N MET A 65 -11.08 -44.36 -14.34
CA MET A 65 -11.26 -44.48 -15.78
C MET A 65 -10.04 -43.92 -16.50
N ARG A 66 -9.60 -44.65 -17.53
CA ARG A 66 -8.33 -44.45 -18.20
C ARG A 66 -8.55 -44.48 -19.70
N VAL A 67 -8.27 -43.37 -20.39
CA VAL A 67 -8.67 -43.18 -21.79
C VAL A 67 -7.49 -42.78 -22.66
N TRP A 68 -7.37 -43.45 -23.81
CA TRP A 68 -6.41 -43.10 -24.85
C TRP A 68 -7.12 -42.99 -26.21
N LYS A 69 -6.58 -42.14 -27.08
CA LYS A 69 -6.98 -42.02 -28.48
C LYS A 69 -5.72 -42.08 -29.34
N ASN A 70 -5.63 -43.08 -30.21
CA ASN A 70 -4.48 -43.31 -31.09
C ASN A 70 -3.14 -43.37 -30.32
N GLY A 71 -3.12 -44.05 -29.17
CA GLY A 71 -1.96 -44.10 -28.29
C GLY A 71 -1.81 -42.93 -27.31
N ASP A 72 -2.40 -41.76 -27.61
CA ASP A 72 -2.29 -40.57 -26.76
C ASP A 72 -3.24 -40.64 -25.57
N ARG A 73 -2.69 -40.50 -24.36
CA ARG A 73 -3.47 -40.48 -23.14
C ARG A 73 -4.30 -39.19 -23.06
N LYS A 74 -5.58 -39.32 -22.68
CA LYS A 74 -6.49 -38.19 -22.45
C LYS A 74 -6.68 -37.94 -20.95
N PRO A 75 -6.91 -36.67 -20.54
CA PRO A 75 -7.04 -36.24 -19.14
C PRO A 75 -8.40 -36.67 -18.54
N ILE A 76 -8.68 -37.96 -18.54
CA ILE A 76 -9.84 -38.58 -17.90
C ILE A 76 -9.32 -39.52 -16.81
N SER A 77 -9.91 -39.42 -15.62
CA SER A 77 -9.49 -40.17 -14.43
C SER A 77 -10.61 -40.95 -13.75
N THR A 78 -11.87 -40.54 -13.90
CA THR A 78 -12.98 -41.06 -13.09
C THR A 78 -14.21 -41.34 -13.95
N LEU A 79 -14.83 -42.49 -13.76
CA LEU A 79 -16.17 -42.83 -14.27
C LEU A 79 -17.22 -42.22 -13.33
N ASP A 80 -17.87 -41.13 -13.75
CA ASP A 80 -18.73 -40.32 -12.87
C ASP A 80 -20.23 -40.59 -13.09
N LEU A 81 -20.61 -41.03 -14.29
CA LEU A 81 -22.02 -41.24 -14.62
C LEU A 81 -22.20 -42.44 -15.54
N ILE A 82 -23.18 -43.25 -15.18
CA ILE A 82 -23.58 -44.43 -15.94
C ILE A 82 -25.07 -44.27 -16.26
N ARG A 83 -25.38 -44.12 -17.55
CA ARG A 83 -26.75 -43.94 -18.01
C ARG A 83 -27.16 -45.11 -18.90
N GLN A 84 -28.14 -45.89 -18.46
CA GLN A 84 -28.74 -46.91 -19.31
C GLN A 84 -29.86 -46.31 -20.16
N THR A 85 -29.86 -46.64 -21.45
CA THR A 85 -30.96 -46.36 -22.38
C THR A 85 -31.65 -47.68 -22.78
N GLU A 86 -32.64 -47.61 -23.68
CA GLU A 86 -33.29 -48.82 -24.19
C GLU A 86 -32.33 -49.70 -24.99
N SER A 87 -31.38 -49.10 -25.72
CA SER A 87 -30.48 -49.79 -26.65
C SER A 87 -29.04 -49.97 -26.17
N GLU A 88 -28.54 -49.10 -25.29
CA GLU A 88 -27.11 -49.06 -24.90
C GLU A 88 -26.90 -48.53 -23.47
N THR A 89 -25.68 -48.71 -22.94
CA THR A 89 -25.23 -48.06 -21.71
C THR A 89 -24.24 -46.96 -22.10
N GLU A 90 -24.45 -45.73 -21.63
CA GLU A 90 -23.53 -44.62 -21.77
C GLU A 90 -22.67 -44.53 -20.50
N LEU A 91 -21.35 -44.62 -20.66
CA LEU A 91 -20.38 -44.41 -19.61
C LEU A 91 -19.76 -43.03 -19.79
N ARG A 92 -19.93 -42.16 -18.81
CA ARG A 92 -19.32 -40.83 -18.81
C ARG A 92 -18.09 -40.85 -17.90
N GLY A 93 -16.97 -40.37 -18.45
CA GLY A 93 -15.76 -40.13 -17.69
C GLY A 93 -15.50 -38.65 -17.54
N ARG A 94 -14.90 -38.24 -16.42
CA ARG A 94 -14.39 -36.90 -16.18
C ARG A 94 -12.93 -36.95 -15.71
N GLY A 95 -12.16 -35.92 -16.06
CA GLY A 95 -10.87 -35.62 -15.41
C GLY A 95 -11.06 -34.76 -14.16
N ALA A 96 -9.99 -34.56 -13.38
CA ALA A 96 -9.86 -33.50 -12.37
C ALA A 96 -11.13 -33.18 -11.56
N VAL A 97 -11.85 -34.21 -11.11
CA VAL A 97 -13.15 -34.06 -10.41
C VAL A 97 -12.99 -33.33 -9.07
N GLU A 98 -11.79 -33.32 -8.51
CA GLU A 98 -11.40 -32.54 -7.33
C GLU A 98 -11.57 -31.02 -7.52
N LEU A 99 -11.57 -30.51 -8.76
CA LEU A 99 -11.87 -29.09 -9.04
C LEU A 99 -13.34 -28.71 -8.76
N GLU A 100 -14.23 -29.69 -8.53
CA GLU A 100 -15.61 -29.43 -8.09
C GLU A 100 -15.73 -29.35 -6.55
N ASN A 101 -14.65 -29.58 -5.81
CA ASN A 101 -14.65 -29.41 -4.37
C ASN A 101 -14.77 -27.93 -4.01
N PRO A 102 -15.51 -27.59 -2.95
CA PRO A 102 -15.53 -26.23 -2.43
C PRO A 102 -14.18 -25.88 -1.83
N ALA A 103 -13.71 -24.66 -2.10
CA ALA A 103 -12.50 -24.10 -1.50
C ALA A 103 -12.80 -22.71 -0.90
N GLU A 104 -12.17 -22.42 0.23
CA GLU A 104 -12.25 -21.12 0.90
C GLU A 104 -10.84 -20.57 1.07
N ARG A 105 -10.57 -19.40 0.49
CA ARG A 105 -9.29 -18.69 0.59
C ARG A 105 -9.48 -17.19 0.65
N GLU A 106 -8.55 -16.55 1.34
CA GLU A 106 -8.45 -15.10 1.44
C GLU A 106 -7.03 -14.70 1.11
N TYR A 107 -6.89 -13.67 0.27
CA TYR A 107 -5.62 -13.12 -0.16
C TYR A 107 -5.59 -11.63 0.10
N ASP A 108 -4.56 -11.18 0.82
CA ASP A 108 -4.26 -9.76 1.02
C ASP A 108 -3.69 -9.16 -0.26
N VAL A 109 -2.44 -9.50 -0.62
CA VAL A 109 -1.82 -9.12 -1.90
C VAL A 109 -0.89 -10.25 -2.35
N ILE A 110 -1.11 -10.78 -3.55
CA ILE A 110 -0.28 -11.83 -4.14
C ILE A 110 -0.35 -11.77 -5.67
N ALA A 111 0.70 -12.22 -6.35
CA ALA A 111 0.64 -12.40 -7.80
C ALA A 111 -0.38 -13.49 -8.14
N MET A 112 -1.22 -13.26 -9.15
CA MET A 112 -2.31 -14.18 -9.47
C MET A 112 -1.83 -15.59 -9.83
N HIS A 113 -0.71 -15.71 -10.54
CA HIS A 113 -0.12 -17.00 -10.88
C HIS A 113 0.39 -17.75 -9.64
N ASP A 114 0.92 -17.05 -8.64
CA ASP A 114 1.34 -17.66 -7.38
C ASP A 114 0.12 -18.11 -6.55
N ALA A 115 -0.94 -17.31 -6.50
CA ALA A 115 -2.18 -17.68 -5.83
C ALA A 115 -2.84 -18.91 -6.45
N VAL A 116 -2.88 -18.98 -7.79
CA VAL A 116 -3.40 -20.15 -8.51
C VAL A 116 -2.57 -21.39 -8.23
N LYS A 117 -1.24 -21.26 -8.26
CA LYS A 117 -0.34 -22.36 -7.93
C LYS A 117 -0.58 -22.88 -6.51
N GLU A 118 -0.69 -21.97 -5.54
CA GLU A 118 -1.00 -22.31 -4.14
C GLU A 118 -2.35 -23.04 -4.01
N LEU A 119 -3.39 -22.55 -4.69
CA LEU A 119 -4.72 -23.19 -4.70
C LEU A 119 -4.65 -24.62 -5.21
N ILE A 120 -3.97 -24.86 -6.33
CA ILE A 120 -3.84 -26.20 -6.92
C ILE A 120 -3.06 -27.11 -5.99
N GLU A 121 -1.90 -26.66 -5.48
CA GLU A 121 -1.03 -27.44 -4.59
C GLU A 121 -1.71 -27.78 -3.26
N THR A 122 -2.62 -26.94 -2.78
CA THR A 122 -3.25 -27.13 -1.47
C THR A 122 -4.57 -27.90 -1.53
N GLU A 123 -5.37 -27.70 -2.58
CA GLU A 123 -6.73 -28.23 -2.67
C GLU A 123 -6.86 -29.48 -3.55
N THR A 124 -5.81 -29.84 -4.30
CA THR A 124 -5.85 -30.94 -5.29
C THR A 124 -4.58 -31.78 -5.31
N ASP A 125 -4.67 -32.97 -5.90
CA ASP A 125 -3.50 -33.80 -6.24
C ASP A 125 -2.99 -33.54 -7.68
N LEU A 126 -3.50 -32.51 -8.38
CA LEU A 126 -3.06 -32.15 -9.72
C LEU A 126 -1.63 -31.60 -9.69
N VAL A 127 -0.87 -31.91 -10.73
CA VAL A 127 0.42 -31.25 -10.94
C VAL A 127 0.17 -29.81 -11.41
N PRO A 128 0.66 -28.78 -10.69
CA PRO A 128 0.51 -27.39 -11.11
C PRO A 128 1.51 -27.09 -12.25
N ASN A 129 1.02 -26.63 -13.39
CA ASN A 129 1.85 -26.12 -14.48
C ASN A 129 1.43 -24.69 -14.82
N VAL A 130 1.79 -23.79 -13.91
CA VAL A 130 1.39 -22.39 -13.90
C VAL A 130 2.54 -21.52 -14.39
N ASP A 131 2.34 -20.84 -15.51
CA ASP A 131 3.33 -19.93 -16.05
C ASP A 131 3.23 -18.55 -15.39
N ARG A 132 4.38 -17.97 -15.02
CA ARG A 132 4.48 -16.53 -14.72
C ARG A 132 4.26 -15.74 -16.02
N PRO A 133 3.36 -14.75 -16.06
CA PRO A 133 3.19 -13.88 -17.22
C PRO A 133 4.51 -13.25 -17.68
N PRO A 134 4.72 -13.08 -19.00
CA PRO A 134 5.76 -12.20 -19.48
C PRO A 134 5.39 -10.77 -19.08
N THR A 135 6.27 -10.10 -18.36
CA THR A 135 6.10 -8.71 -17.92
C THR A 135 7.28 -7.89 -18.45
N GLU A 136 6.98 -6.69 -18.93
CA GLU A 136 7.98 -5.63 -19.04
C GLU A 136 8.03 -4.92 -17.69
N ARG A 137 9.25 -4.54 -17.30
CA ARG A 137 9.52 -3.83 -16.06
C ARG A 137 9.83 -2.39 -16.41
N ASP A 138 9.08 -1.50 -15.79
CA ASP A 138 9.36 -0.07 -15.82
C ASP A 138 10.11 0.28 -14.56
N GLU A 139 11.37 0.65 -14.73
CA GLU A 139 12.25 0.98 -13.63
C GLU A 139 12.14 2.46 -13.29
N ASP A 140 12.33 2.79 -12.01
CA ASP A 140 12.48 4.16 -11.51
C ASP A 140 11.31 5.10 -11.87
N VAL A 141 10.07 4.59 -11.77
CA VAL A 141 8.87 5.39 -12.00
C VAL A 141 8.58 6.24 -10.77
N LEU A 142 8.57 7.57 -10.94
CA LEU A 142 8.18 8.49 -9.87
C LEU A 142 6.71 8.29 -9.49
N VAL A 143 6.46 7.90 -8.23
CA VAL A 143 5.13 7.62 -7.68
C VAL A 143 4.61 8.78 -6.85
N GLN A 144 5.47 9.37 -6.02
CA GLN A 144 5.12 10.47 -5.13
C GLN A 144 6.36 11.33 -4.89
N SER A 145 6.17 12.63 -4.79
CA SER A 145 7.23 13.56 -4.40
C SER A 145 6.65 14.68 -3.56
N ALA A 146 7.44 15.20 -2.62
CA ALA A 146 7.15 16.46 -1.96
C ALA A 146 8.44 17.26 -1.81
N THR A 147 8.38 18.52 -2.22
CA THR A 147 9.47 19.50 -2.16
C THR A 147 9.01 20.84 -1.56
N ARG A 148 7.70 21.01 -1.39
CA ARG A 148 7.07 22.22 -0.83
C ARG A 148 6.18 21.87 0.36
N GLN A 149 5.98 22.83 1.25
CA GLN A 149 5.14 22.67 2.45
C GLN A 149 3.74 22.12 2.11
N GLU A 150 3.09 22.70 1.12
CA GLU A 150 1.72 22.35 0.71
C GLU A 150 1.65 20.92 0.16
N GLU A 151 2.65 20.47 -0.58
CA GLU A 151 2.76 19.08 -1.02
C GLU A 151 2.91 18.15 0.19
N MET A 152 3.73 18.53 1.18
CA MET A 152 3.91 17.73 2.39
C MET A 152 2.62 17.62 3.20
N GLU A 153 1.90 18.72 3.38
CA GLU A 153 0.61 18.77 4.09
C GLU A 153 -0.48 17.98 3.36
N ASN A 154 -0.44 17.95 2.03
CA ASN A 154 -1.39 17.18 1.22
C ASN A 154 -1.06 15.68 1.13
N LEU A 155 0.16 15.28 1.47
CA LEU A 155 0.64 13.90 1.38
C LEU A 155 0.88 13.25 2.75
N THR A 156 0.69 13.99 3.84
CA THR A 156 0.83 13.50 5.21
C THR A 156 -0.35 13.96 6.05
N SER A 157 -0.71 13.16 7.06
CA SER A 157 -1.75 13.53 8.02
C SER A 157 -1.21 13.33 9.44
N PHE A 158 -1.23 14.39 10.24
CA PHE A 158 -0.82 14.38 11.64
C PHE A 158 -2.03 14.58 12.52
N ALA A 159 -2.21 13.73 13.53
CA ALA A 159 -3.20 14.00 14.57
C ALA A 159 -2.73 15.18 15.45
N ASP A 160 -3.66 15.92 16.06
CA ASP A 160 -3.32 17.00 17.00
C ASP A 160 -2.41 16.53 18.16
N THR A 161 -2.41 15.22 18.45
CA THR A 161 -1.59 14.59 19.49
C THR A 161 -0.21 14.14 19.01
N ASP A 162 0.10 14.26 17.74
CA ASP A 162 1.39 13.85 17.19
C ASP A 162 2.38 15.00 17.33
N PRO A 163 3.58 14.77 17.92
CA PRO A 163 4.58 15.82 18.05
C PRO A 163 5.43 15.91 16.79
N VAL A 164 4.78 15.97 15.63
CA VAL A 164 5.39 16.16 14.31
C VAL A 164 4.41 16.95 13.46
N GLN A 165 4.94 17.87 12.66
CA GLN A 165 4.12 18.68 11.78
C GLN A 165 4.95 19.24 10.63
N ALA A 166 4.28 19.55 9.53
CA ALA A 166 4.81 20.47 8.54
C ALA A 166 4.99 21.87 9.18
N ARG A 167 6.10 22.52 8.87
CA ARG A 167 6.48 23.83 9.39
C ARG A 167 6.47 24.85 8.26
N PHE A 168 6.21 26.10 8.66
CA PHE A 168 6.38 27.26 7.78
C PHE A 168 7.81 27.31 7.24
N GLY A 169 7.97 27.19 5.93
CA GLY A 169 9.28 27.12 5.27
C GLY A 169 9.58 25.80 4.55
N GLY A 170 8.62 24.87 4.49
CA GLY A 170 8.71 23.68 3.62
C GLY A 170 9.54 22.54 4.18
N TYR A 171 9.24 22.13 5.42
CA TYR A 171 9.85 20.94 6.02
C TYR A 171 8.95 20.33 7.10
N ILE A 172 9.14 19.03 7.37
CA ILE A 172 8.52 18.32 8.50
C ILE A 172 9.53 18.20 9.63
N SER A 173 9.13 18.53 10.86
CA SER A 173 9.99 18.42 12.05
C SER A 173 9.20 17.97 13.28
N CYS A 174 9.91 17.42 14.28
CA CYS A 174 9.27 17.14 15.57
C CYS A 174 8.95 18.45 16.33
N SER A 175 7.97 18.36 17.21
CA SER A 175 7.68 19.35 18.26
C SER A 175 8.41 18.99 19.55
N GLU A 176 8.67 19.97 20.41
CA GLU A 176 9.30 19.73 21.72
C GLU A 176 8.36 18.90 22.61
N THR A 177 8.77 17.68 22.99
CA THR A 177 7.99 16.76 23.82
C THR A 177 8.39 16.79 25.28
N CYS A 178 9.49 17.45 25.61
CA CYS A 178 9.92 17.75 26.96
C CYS A 178 10.31 19.21 27.06
N LYS A 179 9.94 19.85 28.17
CA LYS A 179 10.25 21.24 28.49
C LYS A 179 11.22 21.26 29.68
N PRO A 180 12.51 20.93 29.47
CA PRO A 180 13.53 21.08 30.51
C PRO A 180 13.70 22.56 30.86
N LYS A 181 13.85 22.84 32.15
CA LYS A 181 13.99 24.18 32.70
C LYS A 181 15.09 24.19 33.75
N SER A 182 16.08 25.04 33.54
CA SER A 182 17.05 25.39 34.57
C SER A 182 16.37 26.40 35.48
N VAL A 183 16.17 26.08 36.75
CA VAL A 183 15.28 26.92 37.56
C VAL A 183 15.87 28.32 37.73
N PRO A 184 17.16 28.48 38.11
CA PRO A 184 17.84 29.75 37.88
C PRO A 184 17.95 29.98 36.36
N GLY A 185 17.29 31.04 35.88
CA GLY A 185 17.26 31.43 34.48
C GLY A 185 15.86 31.36 33.85
N ASP A 186 15.09 30.31 34.12
CA ASP A 186 13.84 30.04 33.41
C ASP A 186 12.55 30.20 34.25
N ALA A 187 12.68 30.60 35.52
CA ALA A 187 11.54 30.70 36.43
C ALA A 187 11.27 32.13 36.94
N ASN A 188 9.99 32.42 37.19
CA ASN A 188 9.55 33.63 37.88
C ASN A 188 9.58 33.42 39.40
N ILE A 189 10.16 34.38 40.15
CA ILE A 189 10.29 34.34 41.62
C ILE A 189 9.52 35.48 42.30
N ALA A 190 8.96 35.26 43.51
CA ALA A 190 8.41 36.34 44.37
C ALA A 190 7.72 35.87 45.68
N PRO A 191 7.95 36.47 46.86
CA PRO A 191 9.26 36.61 47.55
C PRO A 191 10.08 35.33 47.44
N GLY A 192 11.40 35.50 47.46
CA GLY A 192 12.26 34.76 46.55
C GLY A 192 13.31 33.90 47.27
N PRO A 193 13.46 32.63 46.86
CA PRO A 193 14.59 31.82 47.28
C PRO A 193 15.93 32.47 46.89
N GLU A 194 16.98 32.19 47.68
CA GLU A 194 18.33 32.68 47.43
C GLU A 194 19.00 31.89 46.31
N VAL A 195 19.87 32.53 45.50
CA VAL A 195 20.69 31.78 44.53
C VAL A 195 21.87 31.15 45.26
N VAL A 196 21.99 29.84 45.16
CA VAL A 196 23.14 29.07 45.64
C VAL A 196 23.99 28.62 44.45
N SER A 197 25.31 28.58 44.64
CA SER A 197 26.26 28.13 43.60
C SER A 197 27.05 26.92 44.07
N GLY A 198 27.29 25.99 43.14
CA GLY A 198 27.96 24.73 43.43
C GLY A 198 28.12 23.90 42.15
N PRO A 199 29.23 23.15 42.00
CA PRO A 199 29.45 22.33 40.80
C PRO A 199 28.38 21.23 40.60
N GLU A 200 27.72 20.81 41.67
CA GLU A 200 26.64 19.82 41.65
C GLU A 200 25.33 20.30 41.00
N TYR A 201 25.19 21.61 40.78
CA TYR A 201 23.99 22.21 40.19
C TYR A 201 24.10 22.33 38.67
N ASN A 202 22.96 22.24 37.99
CA ASN A 202 22.86 22.43 36.57
C ASN A 202 23.28 23.86 36.21
N GLY A 203 24.29 24.01 35.35
CA GLY A 203 24.86 25.34 35.05
C GLY A 203 25.52 26.02 36.26
N GLY A 204 25.78 25.27 37.34
CA GLY A 204 26.47 25.74 38.54
C GLY A 204 25.63 26.55 39.53
N GLN A 205 24.31 26.68 39.32
CA GLN A 205 23.41 27.46 40.17
C GLN A 205 22.10 26.73 40.47
N ALA A 206 21.53 26.96 41.64
CA ALA A 206 20.20 26.52 42.04
C ALA A 206 19.50 27.59 42.92
N TYR A 207 18.22 27.42 43.21
CA TYR A 207 17.47 28.25 44.16
C TYR A 207 17.31 27.55 45.50
N HIS A 208 17.70 28.23 46.59
CA HIS A 208 17.58 27.77 47.97
C HIS A 208 16.44 28.48 48.68
N PHE A 209 15.40 27.72 49.02
CA PHE A 209 14.24 28.17 49.76
C PHE A 209 14.55 28.10 51.26
N THR A 210 14.44 29.23 51.93
CA THR A 210 14.82 29.40 53.34
C THR A 210 13.70 29.97 54.20
N GLU A 211 12.70 30.60 53.58
CA GLU A 211 11.58 31.24 54.27
C GLU A 211 10.23 30.68 53.80
N GLU A 212 9.26 30.66 54.72
CA GLU A 212 7.87 30.40 54.36
C GLU A 212 7.39 31.49 53.39
N GLY A 213 6.81 31.07 52.26
CA GLY A 213 6.36 31.95 51.19
C GLY A 213 7.31 32.04 49.99
N ASP A 214 8.55 31.53 50.10
CA ASP A 214 9.45 31.38 48.96
C ASP A 214 8.77 30.58 47.85
N ARG A 215 8.82 31.10 46.61
CA ARG A 215 8.22 30.41 45.48
C ARG A 215 8.94 30.61 44.15
N VAL A 216 8.82 29.57 43.33
CA VAL A 216 9.25 29.49 41.94
C VAL A 216 8.05 29.12 41.08
N VAL A 217 7.88 29.78 39.94
CA VAL A 217 6.85 29.44 38.94
C VAL A 217 7.49 29.28 37.57
N ILE A 218 7.28 28.12 36.96
CA ILE A 218 7.80 27.72 35.66
C ILE A 218 6.63 27.66 34.68
N GLU A 219 6.74 28.39 33.57
CA GLU A 219 5.78 28.32 32.47
C GLU A 219 6.21 27.26 31.45
N VAL A 220 5.25 26.47 30.98
CA VAL A 220 5.42 25.50 29.90
C VAL A 220 4.29 25.62 28.90
N ARG A 221 4.62 25.43 27.62
CA ARG A 221 3.70 25.44 26.49
C ARG A 221 4.15 24.40 25.48
N PHE A 222 3.21 23.61 24.97
CA PHE A 222 3.43 22.64 23.90
C PHE A 222 2.78 23.12 22.60
N ASP A 223 3.33 22.71 21.46
CA ASP A 223 2.79 23.04 20.13
C ASP A 223 1.83 21.98 19.59
N TYR A 224 1.62 20.90 20.35
CA TYR A 224 0.70 19.81 20.07
C TYR A 224 -0.03 19.42 21.36
N ASP A 225 -1.06 18.60 21.22
CA ASP A 225 -1.85 18.11 22.33
C ASP A 225 -1.17 16.95 23.05
N VAL A 226 -0.83 17.12 24.33
CA VAL A 226 -0.37 16.00 25.17
C VAL A 226 -1.59 15.27 25.74
N PRO A 227 -1.81 13.98 25.43
CA PRO A 227 -3.02 13.26 25.86
C PRO A 227 -3.19 13.15 27.37
N VAL A 228 -4.44 12.95 27.81
CA VAL A 228 -4.77 12.66 29.21
C VAL A 228 -3.95 11.46 29.71
N GLY A 229 -3.26 11.63 30.84
CA GLY A 229 -2.45 10.56 31.44
C GLY A 229 -1.10 10.33 30.77
N ARG A 230 -0.74 11.14 29.76
CA ARG A 230 0.58 11.13 29.11
C ARG A 230 1.47 12.31 29.51
N VAL A 231 1.02 13.15 30.42
CA VAL A 231 1.86 14.21 31.00
C VAL A 231 2.76 13.59 32.08
N GLY A 232 4.00 14.04 32.18
CA GLY A 232 4.97 13.65 33.20
C GLY A 232 5.63 14.90 33.77
N MET A 233 5.99 14.86 35.05
CA MET A 233 6.64 15.98 35.71
C MET A 233 7.75 15.47 36.62
N LYS A 234 8.95 15.99 36.40
CA LYS A 234 10.09 15.72 37.26
C LYS A 234 10.75 17.00 37.71
N ILE A 235 11.23 16.98 38.94
CA ILE A 235 12.05 18.05 39.51
C ILE A 235 13.38 17.45 39.96
N ARG A 236 14.43 18.26 39.89
CA ARG A 236 15.73 17.95 40.45
C ARG A 236 15.91 18.83 41.67
N ASP A 237 15.94 18.21 42.84
CA ASP A 237 15.93 18.93 44.12
C ASP A 237 16.80 18.26 45.19
N LEU A 238 17.09 19.01 46.24
CA LEU A 238 17.88 18.61 47.40
C LEU A 238 17.21 19.15 48.67
N VAL A 239 16.94 18.28 49.63
CA VAL A 239 16.39 18.67 50.94
C VAL A 239 17.56 18.72 51.91
N LEU A 240 17.83 19.88 52.50
CA LEU A 240 18.95 20.10 53.43
C LEU A 240 18.52 19.99 54.89
N GLY A 241 17.27 20.35 55.18
CA GLY A 241 16.68 20.32 56.52
C GLY A 241 15.16 20.17 56.47
N ALA A 242 14.50 20.41 57.61
CA ALA A 242 13.05 20.30 57.71
C ALA A 242 12.37 21.26 56.72
N SER A 243 11.66 20.70 55.75
CA SER A 243 11.09 21.45 54.63
C SER A 243 9.62 21.10 54.38
N ASN A 244 8.76 22.12 54.22
CA ASN A 244 7.37 21.99 53.82
C ASN A 244 7.17 22.62 52.43
N ILE A 245 7.09 21.78 51.40
CA ILE A 245 6.96 22.21 50.00
C ILE A 245 5.62 21.75 49.42
N GLU A 246 4.92 22.69 48.76
CA GLU A 246 3.75 22.43 47.93
C GLU A 246 4.09 22.53 46.45
N PHE A 247 3.64 21.53 45.69
CA PHE A 247 3.62 21.57 44.23
C PHE A 247 2.23 21.95 43.73
N ARG A 248 2.21 22.95 42.84
CA ARG A 248 0.99 23.54 42.28
C ARG A 248 1.01 23.44 40.77
N TRP A 249 -0.09 23.00 40.19
CA TRP A 249 -0.26 22.94 38.73
C TRP A 249 -1.45 23.80 38.33
N THR A 250 -1.23 24.70 37.38
CA THR A 250 -2.26 25.59 36.83
C THR A 250 -2.20 25.63 35.32
N GLY A 251 -3.34 25.81 34.66
CA GLY A 251 -3.44 25.88 33.19
C GLY A 251 -4.65 26.69 32.76
N ALA A 252 -4.84 26.83 31.44
CA ALA A 252 -5.91 27.59 30.82
C ALA A 252 -7.29 27.27 31.44
N GLY A 253 -7.84 28.22 32.20
CA GLY A 253 -9.16 28.12 32.82
C GLY A 253 -9.28 27.29 34.12
N ALA A 254 -8.20 26.75 34.68
CA ALA A 254 -8.24 25.96 35.92
C ALA A 254 -7.90 26.80 37.16
N SER A 255 -8.65 26.59 38.26
CA SER A 255 -8.28 27.07 39.59
C SER A 255 -7.06 26.32 40.14
N LYS A 256 -6.17 27.04 40.85
CA LYS A 256 -4.97 26.50 41.53
C LYS A 256 -5.26 25.19 42.27
N ALA A 257 -4.64 24.10 41.84
CA ALA A 257 -4.66 22.84 42.58
C ALA A 257 -3.27 22.57 43.15
N VAL A 258 -3.18 22.54 44.49
CA VAL A 258 -2.07 21.85 45.17
C VAL A 258 -2.27 20.37 44.88
N PHE A 259 -1.25 19.71 44.35
CA PHE A 259 -1.37 18.31 43.92
C PHE A 259 -0.44 17.36 44.65
N GLN A 260 0.60 17.89 45.28
CA GLN A 260 1.51 17.14 46.12
C GLN A 260 2.07 18.06 47.19
N GLU A 261 2.18 17.54 48.40
CA GLU A 261 2.81 18.18 49.54
C GLU A 261 3.85 17.23 50.09
N PHE A 262 4.97 17.77 50.54
CA PHE A 262 6.01 16.96 51.14
C PHE A 262 6.60 17.65 52.37
N SER A 263 6.82 16.84 53.41
CA SER A 263 7.42 17.22 54.68
C SER A 263 8.47 16.18 55.07
N ASP A 264 9.75 16.51 54.88
CA ASP A 264 10.85 15.59 55.19
C ASP A 264 12.10 16.31 55.68
N SER A 265 13.08 15.51 56.11
CA SER A 265 14.35 15.92 56.65
C SER A 265 15.49 15.18 55.95
N SER A 266 16.18 15.89 55.05
CA SER A 266 17.41 15.52 54.36
C SER A 266 17.31 14.39 53.31
N GLU A 267 17.52 14.75 52.05
CA GLU A 267 17.61 13.84 50.89
C GLU A 267 18.74 14.29 49.95
N SER A 268 19.29 13.38 49.13
CA SER A 268 20.34 13.72 48.14
C SER A 268 19.78 14.35 46.86
N LEU A 269 20.60 15.20 46.22
CA LEU A 269 20.25 15.86 44.96
C LEU A 269 19.96 14.84 43.85
N SER A 270 18.71 14.80 43.38
CA SER A 270 18.28 13.82 42.38
C SER A 270 17.01 14.24 41.64
N TRP A 271 16.80 13.69 40.44
CA TRP A 271 15.51 13.78 39.75
C TRP A 271 14.44 12.93 40.43
N LYS A 272 13.30 13.54 40.75
CA LYS A 272 12.14 12.90 41.39
C LYS A 272 10.88 13.16 40.58
N GLU A 273 10.08 12.12 40.41
CA GLU A 273 8.74 12.22 39.81
C GLU A 273 7.79 12.89 40.79
N ILE A 274 6.95 13.80 40.30
CA ILE A 274 5.90 14.46 41.09
C ILE A 274 4.54 14.30 40.42
N GLY A 275 3.47 14.27 41.21
CA GLY A 275 2.08 14.27 40.72
C GLY A 275 1.53 12.92 40.25
N THR A 276 2.22 11.81 40.54
CA THR A 276 1.79 10.44 40.22
C THR A 276 0.90 9.78 41.28
N GLU A 277 0.89 10.30 42.51
CA GLU A 277 0.01 9.82 43.58
C GLU A 277 -1.40 10.40 43.41
N GLY A 278 -2.41 9.52 43.32
CA GLY A 278 -3.79 9.93 43.07
C GLY A 278 -4.37 10.79 44.20
N TYR A 279 -4.90 11.96 43.86
CA TYR A 279 -5.64 12.79 44.82
C TYR A 279 -7.07 12.26 44.93
N TRP A 280 -7.54 12.00 46.16
CA TRP A 280 -8.92 11.61 46.42
C TRP A 280 -9.82 12.85 46.47
N GLN A 281 -10.87 12.89 45.64
CA GLN A 281 -11.96 13.86 45.78
C GLN A 281 -13.21 13.16 46.35
N PRO A 282 -13.98 13.78 47.28
CA PRO A 282 -15.11 13.14 47.95
C PRO A 282 -16.26 12.70 47.02
N ASP A 283 -16.20 13.08 45.74
CA ASP A 283 -17.31 13.02 44.79
C ASP A 283 -16.94 12.32 43.46
N ARG A 284 -15.64 12.03 43.18
CA ARG A 284 -15.17 11.72 41.79
C ARG A 284 -13.97 10.74 41.63
N ASP A 285 -13.74 9.85 42.59
CA ASP A 285 -12.70 8.79 42.53
C ASP A 285 -11.24 9.31 42.52
N TYR A 286 -10.26 8.40 42.66
CA TYR A 286 -8.83 8.72 42.59
C TYR A 286 -8.42 9.19 41.17
N ARG A 287 -7.80 10.37 41.05
CA ARG A 287 -7.18 10.84 39.80
C ARG A 287 -5.75 11.32 40.06
N SER A 288 -4.81 11.04 39.16
CA SER A 288 -3.57 11.82 39.10
C SER A 288 -3.90 13.25 38.65
N VAL A 289 -3.25 14.28 39.20
CA VAL A 289 -3.50 15.68 38.78
C VAL A 289 -3.02 15.95 37.35
N ILE A 290 -2.12 15.08 36.89
CA ILE A 290 -1.65 14.88 35.51
C ILE A 290 -2.77 14.39 34.56
N GLY A 291 -3.95 14.01 35.06
CA GLY A 291 -5.08 13.46 34.31
C GLY A 291 -5.89 14.44 33.45
N ARG A 292 -5.26 15.43 32.82
CA ARG A 292 -5.87 16.31 31.80
C ARG A 292 -4.99 16.38 30.57
N LYS A 293 -5.65 16.62 29.43
CA LYS A 293 -4.99 16.95 28.17
C LYS A 293 -4.28 18.30 28.34
N LEU A 294 -3.04 18.42 27.86
CA LEU A 294 -2.44 19.73 27.63
C LEU A 294 -2.78 20.12 26.19
N GLU A 295 -3.48 21.23 26.02
CA GLU A 295 -3.90 21.73 24.72
C GLU A 295 -2.75 22.48 24.06
N ALA A 296 -2.57 22.25 22.76
CA ALA A 296 -1.62 22.96 21.94
C ALA A 296 -1.77 24.47 22.10
N GLY A 297 -0.64 25.18 22.20
CA GLY A 297 -0.60 26.63 22.29
C GLY A 297 -0.97 27.25 23.65
N GLN A 298 -1.48 26.45 24.61
CA GLN A 298 -1.86 26.96 25.93
C GLN A 298 -0.66 27.00 26.90
N SER A 299 -0.66 28.00 27.78
CA SER A 299 0.32 28.12 28.87
C SER A 299 -0.14 27.36 30.11
N TYR A 300 0.78 26.59 30.67
CA TYR A 300 0.64 25.88 31.94
C TYR A 300 1.76 26.30 32.89
N PHE A 301 1.51 26.25 34.19
CA PHE A 301 2.45 26.71 35.19
C PHE A 301 2.64 25.69 36.30
N LEU A 302 3.89 25.27 36.50
CA LEU A 302 4.35 24.50 37.64
C LEU A 302 4.87 25.47 38.71
N GLY A 303 4.20 25.50 39.87
CA GLY A 303 4.60 26.28 41.03
C GLY A 303 5.20 25.38 42.11
N VAL A 304 6.33 25.80 42.66
CA VAL A 304 6.96 25.20 43.86
C VAL A 304 6.94 26.25 44.96
N VAL A 305 6.34 25.95 46.11
CA VAL A 305 6.06 26.93 47.17
C VAL A 305 6.43 26.39 48.54
N ALA A 306 7.21 27.13 49.30
CA ALA A 306 7.43 26.86 50.73
C ALA A 306 6.24 27.32 51.56
N THR A 307 5.67 26.43 52.37
CA THR A 307 4.46 26.69 53.19
C THR A 307 4.66 26.52 54.68
N GLY A 308 5.90 26.31 55.11
CA GLY A 308 6.30 26.24 56.52
C GLY A 308 7.82 26.33 56.65
N PRO A 309 8.41 25.67 57.67
CA PRO A 309 9.88 25.54 57.76
C PRO A 309 10.45 25.06 56.43
N CYS A 310 11.54 25.67 55.98
CA CYS A 310 12.10 25.38 54.67
C CYS A 310 13.63 25.45 54.68
N ASP A 311 14.26 24.39 54.20
CA ASP A 311 15.69 24.31 53.89
C ASP A 311 15.83 23.37 52.69
N TYR A 312 15.46 23.89 51.51
CA TYR A 312 15.18 23.13 50.29
C TYR A 312 15.82 23.80 49.07
N VAL A 313 16.51 23.03 48.24
CA VAL A 313 17.16 23.53 47.03
C VAL A 313 16.46 22.95 45.79
N LEU A 314 16.02 23.83 44.90
CA LEU A 314 15.44 23.49 43.60
C LEU A 314 16.45 23.84 42.50
N ASP A 315 16.85 22.84 41.73
CA ASP A 315 17.87 22.97 40.70
C ASP A 315 17.27 23.05 39.29
N SER A 316 16.52 22.03 38.91
CA SER A 316 15.93 21.91 37.56
C SER A 316 14.52 21.34 37.61
N ALA A 317 13.75 21.52 36.55
CA ALA A 317 12.44 20.92 36.39
C ALA A 317 12.19 20.53 34.94
N ALA A 318 11.30 19.58 34.71
CA ALA A 318 10.85 19.20 33.38
C ALA A 318 9.38 18.79 33.40
N VAL A 319 8.63 19.28 32.42
CA VAL A 319 7.30 18.75 32.07
C VAL A 319 7.44 18.07 30.72
N TYR A 320 6.99 16.84 30.59
CA TYR A 320 7.26 16.03 29.41
C TYR A 320 6.10 15.10 29.05
N ASP A 321 6.10 14.61 27.82
CA ASP A 321 5.20 13.57 27.36
C ASP A 321 5.82 12.19 27.64
N THR A 322 5.12 11.39 28.44
CA THR A 322 5.54 10.05 28.89
C THR A 322 5.45 8.96 27.83
N ARG A 323 4.99 9.30 26.61
CA ARG A 323 5.08 8.40 25.44
C ARG A 323 6.51 8.23 24.95
N TYR A 324 7.42 9.15 25.30
CA TYR A 324 8.79 9.18 24.82
C TYR A 324 9.80 8.95 25.95
N GLU A 325 11.01 8.53 25.58
CA GLU A 325 12.07 8.21 26.54
C GLU A 325 13.06 9.36 26.71
N TYR A 326 13.49 9.67 27.93
CA TYR A 326 14.45 10.75 28.20
C TYR A 326 15.51 10.29 29.18
N THR A 327 16.70 10.89 29.10
CA THR A 327 17.74 10.69 30.10
C THR A 327 17.53 11.64 31.28
N TRP A 328 17.82 11.16 32.50
CA TRP A 328 17.66 11.94 33.73
C TRP A 328 18.99 11.99 34.47
N PRO A 329 20.01 12.66 33.90
CA PRO A 329 21.35 12.66 34.45
C PRO A 329 21.37 13.35 35.80
N ASN A 330 22.02 12.72 36.77
CA ASN A 330 22.58 13.41 37.92
C ASN A 330 24.08 13.57 37.67
N PRO A 331 24.68 14.70 38.04
CA PRO A 331 26.12 14.85 37.99
C PRO A 331 26.75 13.81 38.93
N GLY A 332 27.75 13.11 38.42
CA GLY A 332 28.80 12.55 39.28
C GLY A 332 29.80 13.65 39.66
N ASP A 333 30.86 13.28 40.39
CA ASP A 333 31.95 14.18 40.84
C ASP A 333 32.65 14.97 39.69
N GLU A 334 32.30 14.72 38.42
CA GLU A 334 32.92 15.28 37.22
C GLU A 334 32.13 16.42 36.56
N ASN A 335 30.86 16.68 36.91
CA ASN A 335 30.15 17.83 36.34
C ASN A 335 30.64 19.10 37.06
N SER A 336 31.61 19.79 36.47
CA SER A 336 32.31 20.93 37.09
C SER A 336 31.49 22.24 37.01
N GLY A 337 30.20 22.21 37.35
CA GLY A 337 29.28 23.33 37.20
C GLY A 337 28.80 23.59 35.77
N ASN A 338 28.91 22.59 34.88
CA ASN A 338 28.40 22.66 33.50
C ASN A 338 26.91 22.29 33.42
N TYR A 339 26.28 22.61 32.29
CA TYR A 339 24.91 22.20 32.01
C TYR A 339 24.78 20.69 31.80
N LEU A 340 23.69 20.12 32.30
CA LEU A 340 23.39 18.70 32.19
C LEU A 340 23.07 18.29 30.74
N PRO A 341 23.41 17.06 30.31
CA PRO A 341 23.10 16.55 28.98
C PRO A 341 21.63 16.23 28.74
N GLY A 342 20.81 16.15 29.79
CA GLY A 342 19.39 15.84 29.67
C GLY A 342 18.61 16.27 30.91
N PRO A 343 17.26 16.14 30.88
CA PRO A 343 16.50 15.49 29.81
C PRO A 343 16.49 16.29 28.51
N GLU A 344 16.44 15.55 27.40
CA GLU A 344 16.40 16.08 26.04
C GLU A 344 15.07 16.80 25.77
N VAL A 345 15.05 17.71 24.79
CA VAL A 345 13.87 18.54 24.46
C VAL A 345 12.90 17.82 23.51
N TYR A 346 13.46 17.12 22.53
CA TYR A 346 12.73 16.45 21.46
C TYR A 346 12.57 14.95 21.72
N PRO A 347 11.59 14.29 21.09
CA PRO A 347 11.31 12.86 21.29
C PRO A 347 12.47 11.99 20.80
N ASP A 348 12.53 10.76 21.31
CA ASP A 348 13.55 9.80 20.88
C ASP A 348 13.25 9.33 19.47
N ASN A 349 11.97 9.02 19.17
CA ASN A 349 11.53 8.64 17.84
C ASN A 349 10.07 9.08 17.59
N VAL A 350 9.78 9.67 16.42
CA VAL A 350 8.43 9.96 15.95
C VAL A 350 8.22 9.37 14.58
N TRP A 351 7.15 8.60 14.46
CA TRP A 351 6.82 7.74 13.34
C TRP A 351 5.68 8.40 12.58
N PHE A 352 5.81 8.58 11.26
CA PHE A 352 4.70 9.02 10.43
C PHE A 352 4.75 8.43 9.03
N TRP A 353 3.60 8.45 8.37
CA TRP A 353 3.38 7.85 7.05
C TRP A 353 2.94 8.92 6.07
N THR A 354 3.29 8.73 4.81
CA THR A 354 2.59 9.41 3.72
C THR A 354 1.28 8.70 3.41
N ASP A 355 0.43 9.40 2.67
CA ASP A 355 -0.74 8.81 2.04
C ASP A 355 -0.35 7.62 1.16
N ASN A 356 -1.26 6.64 1.10
CA ASN A 356 -1.11 5.48 0.24
C ASN A 356 -1.37 5.86 -1.21
N VAL A 357 -0.49 5.47 -2.12
CA VAL A 357 -0.62 5.71 -3.55
C VAL A 357 -0.93 4.40 -4.27
N PRO A 358 -2.20 4.15 -4.65
CA PRO A 358 -2.59 3.00 -5.44
C PRO A 358 -1.85 2.97 -6.78
N GLN A 359 -1.41 1.79 -7.19
CA GLN A 359 -0.74 1.57 -8.47
C GLN A 359 -1.62 0.71 -9.40
N ALA A 360 -1.69 1.12 -10.66
CA ALA A 360 -2.37 0.36 -11.71
C ALA A 360 -1.61 -0.94 -12.06
N MET A 361 -0.31 -0.94 -11.84
CA MET A 361 0.61 -2.05 -12.09
C MET A 361 1.17 -2.58 -10.76
N ALA A 362 1.72 -3.79 -10.80
CA ALA A 362 2.33 -4.39 -9.62
C ALA A 362 3.65 -3.69 -9.29
N VAL A 363 3.82 -3.29 -8.03
CA VAL A 363 5.08 -2.77 -7.49
C VAL A 363 5.99 -3.96 -7.22
N THR A 364 7.10 -4.08 -7.94
CA THR A 364 8.08 -5.18 -7.77
C THR A 364 9.43 -4.70 -7.26
N GLY A 365 9.67 -3.40 -7.25
CA GLY A 365 10.79 -2.71 -6.62
C GLY A 365 10.36 -1.33 -6.12
N ALA A 366 11.15 -0.72 -5.24
CA ALA A 366 10.89 0.64 -4.77
C ALA A 366 12.17 1.32 -4.37
N SER A 367 12.21 2.65 -4.49
CA SER A 367 13.27 3.46 -3.94
C SER A 367 12.72 4.74 -3.33
N ILE A 368 13.43 5.28 -2.34
CA ILE A 368 13.10 6.53 -1.70
C ILE A 368 14.37 7.36 -1.54
N GLU A 369 14.29 8.62 -1.95
CA GLU A 369 15.32 9.63 -1.76
C GLU A 369 14.77 10.75 -0.88
N THR A 370 15.58 11.27 0.04
CA THR A 370 15.16 12.30 1.00
C THR A 370 16.22 13.38 1.17
N GLU A 371 15.80 14.60 1.51
CA GLU A 371 16.68 15.68 1.93
C GLU A 371 16.44 16.03 3.41
N LEU A 372 17.48 15.92 4.23
CA LEU A 372 17.42 16.12 5.69
C LEU A 372 18.42 17.16 6.16
N SER A 373 18.00 18.08 7.05
CA SER A 373 18.89 19.17 7.53
C SER A 373 19.94 18.71 8.55
N ARG A 374 19.66 17.62 9.28
CA ARG A 374 20.51 17.08 10.34
C ARG A 374 20.48 15.55 10.35
N THR A 375 21.65 14.95 10.13
CA THR A 375 21.85 13.50 10.19
C THR A 375 22.59 13.06 11.46
N ASP A 376 22.98 13.98 12.35
CA ASP A 376 23.59 13.68 13.63
C ASP A 376 22.56 13.14 14.62
N THR A 377 22.69 11.85 14.98
CA THR A 377 21.87 11.22 16.01
C THR A 377 22.58 11.27 17.37
N VAL A 378 21.83 11.63 18.40
CA VAL A 378 22.21 11.45 19.81
C VAL A 378 21.76 10.07 20.27
N SER A 379 22.40 9.51 21.30
CA SER A 379 22.10 8.16 21.81
C SER A 379 20.59 7.96 22.02
N GLY A 380 19.98 7.03 21.27
CA GLY A 380 18.55 6.73 21.30
C GLY A 380 17.70 7.36 20.18
N GLY A 381 18.26 8.27 19.37
CA GLY A 381 17.60 8.79 18.17
C GLY A 381 17.88 7.93 16.94
N ASP A 382 16.83 7.44 16.29
CA ASP A 382 16.93 6.74 15.01
C ASP A 382 16.34 7.59 13.88
N LEU A 383 17.13 7.85 12.84
CA LEU A 383 16.60 8.23 11.52
C LEU A 383 16.37 6.96 10.73
N ARG A 384 15.13 6.76 10.25
CA ARG A 384 14.78 5.63 9.38
C ARG A 384 13.82 6.08 8.30
N VAL A 385 14.01 5.54 7.11
CA VAL A 385 13.10 5.71 5.98
C VAL A 385 12.64 4.32 5.54
N GLY A 386 11.42 4.19 5.03
CA GLY A 386 10.91 2.91 4.55
C GLY A 386 9.69 3.08 3.68
N PHE A 387 9.11 1.97 3.26
CA PHE A 387 7.83 1.98 2.56
C PHE A 387 6.99 0.76 2.93
N SER A 388 5.72 0.82 2.54
CA SER A 388 4.80 -0.31 2.54
C SER A 388 4.19 -0.44 1.15
N HIS A 389 4.09 -1.67 0.64
CA HIS A 389 3.57 -1.97 -0.69
C HIS A 389 2.32 -2.87 -0.69
N THR A 390 1.94 -3.40 0.47
CA THR A 390 0.71 -4.22 0.69
C THR A 390 -0.30 -3.53 1.62
N GLY A 391 0.03 -2.35 2.15
CA GLY A 391 -0.76 -1.63 3.14
C GLY A 391 -0.63 -2.16 4.58
N THR A 392 -0.22 -3.42 4.76
CA THR A 392 -0.05 -4.09 6.06
C THR A 392 1.41 -4.43 6.37
N ASP A 393 2.20 -4.85 5.38
CA ASP A 393 3.62 -5.15 5.58
C ASP A 393 4.46 -3.87 5.47
N THR A 394 5.35 -3.69 6.44
CA THR A 394 6.33 -2.59 6.41
C THR A 394 7.71 -3.15 6.09
N VAL A 395 8.28 -2.70 4.97
CA VAL A 395 9.70 -2.94 4.69
C VAL A 395 10.48 -1.81 5.36
N ILE A 396 10.93 -2.07 6.59
CA ILE A 396 11.74 -1.11 7.37
C ILE A 396 13.20 -1.27 6.95
N THR A 397 13.86 -0.19 6.55
CA THR A 397 15.33 -0.22 6.49
C THR A 397 15.89 -0.34 7.90
N GLY A 398 16.72 -1.35 8.11
CA GLY A 398 17.48 -1.54 9.34
C GLY A 398 18.79 -0.73 9.38
N GLN A 399 18.91 0.42 8.69
CA GLN A 399 20.12 1.25 8.76
C GLN A 399 19.77 2.61 9.35
N GLN A 400 20.41 2.93 10.49
CA GLN A 400 20.43 4.29 11.03
C GLN A 400 21.12 5.22 10.04
N GLY A 401 20.50 6.35 9.69
CA GLY A 401 21.17 7.41 8.92
C GLY A 401 21.20 7.24 7.40
N ALA A 402 20.27 6.46 6.82
CA ALA A 402 20.16 6.34 5.37
C ALA A 402 19.21 7.41 4.80
N ASP A 403 19.75 8.35 4.03
CA ASP A 403 19.00 9.43 3.33
C ASP A 403 18.40 8.95 1.99
N SER A 404 18.74 7.73 1.58
CA SER A 404 18.20 7.06 0.39
C SER A 404 18.16 5.55 0.60
N THR A 405 17.17 4.85 0.05
CA THR A 405 17.23 3.38 -0.05
C THR A 405 16.60 2.90 -1.34
N ASP A 406 17.23 1.88 -1.91
CA ASP A 406 16.81 1.20 -3.13
C ASP A 406 16.58 -0.28 -2.83
N TRP A 407 15.46 -0.80 -3.32
CA TRP A 407 15.07 -2.19 -3.26
C TRP A 407 14.80 -2.69 -4.67
N GLU A 408 15.87 -3.20 -5.30
CA GLU A 408 15.85 -3.78 -6.64
C GLU A 408 14.84 -4.94 -6.82
N SER A 409 14.38 -5.58 -5.74
CA SER A 409 13.30 -6.57 -5.79
C SER A 409 12.58 -6.71 -4.45
N LEU A 410 11.26 -6.77 -4.50
CA LEU A 410 10.39 -7.08 -3.37
C LEU A 410 10.14 -8.59 -3.28
N PRO A 411 10.04 -9.17 -2.06
CA PRO A 411 9.72 -10.58 -1.89
C PRO A 411 8.38 -10.99 -2.51
N ASN A 412 7.40 -10.08 -2.42
CA ASN A 412 6.08 -10.20 -3.04
C ASN A 412 5.76 -8.89 -3.76
N PRO A 413 5.05 -8.92 -4.90
CA PRO A 413 4.59 -7.70 -5.54
C PRO A 413 3.56 -6.96 -4.67
N GLY A 414 3.53 -5.64 -4.75
CA GLY A 414 2.56 -4.76 -4.11
C GLY A 414 1.55 -4.14 -5.07
N ALA A 415 0.43 -3.65 -4.54
CA ALA A 415 -0.62 -2.97 -5.32
C ALA A 415 -0.70 -1.46 -5.01
N SER A 416 0.08 -0.99 -4.05
CA SER A 416 0.19 0.42 -3.69
C SER A 416 1.60 0.71 -3.19
N LEU A 417 1.90 1.97 -2.94
CA LEU A 417 3.13 2.38 -2.30
C LEU A 417 2.87 3.56 -1.36
N ARG A 418 3.42 3.50 -0.15
CA ARG A 418 3.48 4.63 0.80
C ARG A 418 4.84 4.70 1.45
N ALA A 419 5.34 5.90 1.67
CA ALA A 419 6.58 6.13 2.40
C ALA A 419 6.34 6.19 3.92
N TYR A 420 7.40 5.91 4.66
CA TYR A 420 7.45 5.92 6.10
C TYR A 420 8.71 6.62 6.57
N PHE A 421 8.59 7.45 7.61
CA PHE A 421 9.69 8.23 8.17
C PHE A 421 9.74 8.11 9.70
N VAL A 422 10.94 7.98 10.25
CA VAL A 422 11.25 8.24 11.67
C VAL A 422 12.08 9.51 11.76
N LEU A 423 11.57 10.51 12.47
CA LEU A 423 12.37 11.66 12.90
C LEU A 423 12.68 11.57 14.39
N SER A 424 13.84 12.09 14.77
CA SER A 424 14.32 12.03 16.16
C SER A 424 14.91 13.37 16.62
N ARG A 425 15.33 13.38 17.89
CA ARG A 425 16.16 14.44 18.46
C ARG A 425 17.58 14.46 17.88
N ALA A 426 18.14 15.65 17.76
CA ALA A 426 19.49 15.92 17.28
C ALA A 426 20.24 16.90 18.21
N GLY A 427 21.53 17.12 17.93
CA GLY A 427 22.40 18.03 18.67
C GLY A 427 23.07 17.39 19.90
N ASP A 428 24.39 17.25 19.83
CA ASP A 428 25.28 16.92 20.96
C ASP A 428 26.38 17.99 21.05
N ASP A 429 26.28 18.86 22.05
CA ASP A 429 27.30 19.87 22.32
C ASP A 429 27.57 19.94 23.84
N PRO A 430 28.52 19.13 24.35
CA PRO A 430 28.90 19.16 25.76
C PRO A 430 29.44 20.52 26.22
N GLY A 431 29.84 21.40 25.30
CA GLY A 431 30.30 22.77 25.58
C GLY A 431 29.18 23.82 25.52
N ARG A 432 27.94 23.42 25.22
CA ARG A 432 26.77 24.31 25.16
C ARG A 432 26.60 25.04 26.48
N ASN A 433 26.54 26.37 26.42
CA ASN A 433 26.28 27.22 27.59
C ASN A 433 24.77 27.39 27.84
N ASP A 434 24.03 26.29 27.75
CA ASP A 434 22.58 26.24 27.89
C ASP A 434 22.10 24.80 28.18
N PHE A 435 20.90 24.66 28.73
CA PHE A 435 20.31 23.38 29.15
C PHE A 435 19.27 22.89 28.13
N PRO A 436 19.25 21.61 27.73
CA PRO A 436 20.25 20.54 27.93
C PRO A 436 21.41 20.55 26.92
N THR A 437 22.55 19.93 27.23
CA THR A 437 23.67 19.87 26.27
C THR A 437 23.48 18.83 25.15
N ARG A 438 22.46 17.96 25.23
CA ARG A 438 22.10 16.98 24.19
C ARG A 438 20.61 17.00 23.87
N GLY A 439 20.27 16.57 22.64
CA GLY A 439 18.88 16.44 22.19
C GLY A 439 18.11 17.76 22.24
N PHE A 440 18.80 18.88 22.04
CA PHE A 440 18.26 20.23 22.09
C PHE A 440 17.76 20.73 20.71
N ALA A 441 17.94 19.93 19.67
CA ALA A 441 17.44 20.20 18.32
C ALA A 441 16.66 18.98 17.79
N THR A 442 16.05 19.13 16.62
CA THR A 442 15.36 18.06 15.90
C THR A 442 15.88 17.94 14.47
N GLN A 443 15.58 16.82 13.84
CA GLN A 443 15.80 16.58 12.42
C GLN A 443 14.64 17.21 11.61
N GLU A 444 14.95 17.68 10.40
CA GLU A 444 13.98 18.30 9.50
C GLU A 444 14.03 17.61 8.14
N LEU A 445 12.88 17.13 7.66
CA LEU A 445 12.68 16.54 6.33
C LEU A 445 12.22 17.63 5.35
N HIS A 446 13.06 17.96 4.37
CA HIS A 446 12.85 19.03 3.40
C HIS A 446 12.28 18.56 2.06
N SER A 447 12.55 17.31 1.69
CA SER A 447 11.95 16.73 0.50
C SER A 447 12.00 15.21 0.54
N TRP A 448 11.12 14.58 -0.25
CA TRP A 448 11.27 13.18 -0.61
C TRP A 448 10.81 12.92 -2.05
N GLU A 449 11.42 11.91 -2.67
CA GLU A 449 10.94 11.27 -3.88
C GLU A 449 10.77 9.78 -3.61
N LEU A 450 9.58 9.27 -3.87
CA LEU A 450 9.22 7.86 -3.77
C LEU A 450 9.01 7.32 -5.19
N ARG A 451 9.80 6.32 -5.53
CA ARG A 451 9.86 5.70 -6.86
C ARG A 451 9.57 4.21 -6.76
N ALA A 452 9.05 3.66 -7.84
CA ALA A 452 8.68 2.26 -7.93
C ALA A 452 9.20 1.64 -9.21
N ASP A 453 9.54 0.36 -9.13
CA ASP A 453 9.60 -0.47 -10.31
C ASP A 453 8.26 -1.17 -10.49
N LEU A 454 7.68 -1.00 -11.66
CA LEU A 454 6.33 -1.44 -11.97
C LEU A 454 6.36 -2.55 -13.02
N GLU A 455 5.55 -3.58 -12.81
CA GLU A 455 5.33 -4.65 -13.79
C GLU A 455 3.84 -4.80 -14.07
N ASN A 456 3.48 -5.08 -15.33
CA ASN A 456 2.12 -5.46 -15.71
C ASN A 456 1.78 -6.90 -15.29
N LEU A 457 1.98 -7.19 -14.00
CA LEU A 457 1.70 -8.47 -13.37
C LEU A 457 0.29 -8.44 -12.74
N PRO A 458 -0.64 -9.31 -13.15
CA PRO A 458 -1.95 -9.38 -12.51
C PRO A 458 -1.85 -9.77 -11.02
N LEU A 459 -2.49 -8.99 -10.15
CA LEU A 459 -2.52 -9.22 -8.71
C LEU A 459 -3.92 -9.62 -8.23
N VAL A 460 -3.95 -10.44 -7.18
CA VAL A 460 -5.13 -10.66 -6.36
C VAL A 460 -4.97 -9.76 -5.13
N VAL A 461 -5.93 -8.85 -4.92
CA VAL A 461 -5.86 -7.83 -3.87
C VAL A 461 -7.14 -7.86 -3.03
N ASN A 462 -7.01 -8.11 -1.72
CA ASN A 462 -8.08 -8.12 -0.73
C ASN A 462 -9.32 -8.89 -1.20
N GLN A 463 -9.10 -10.09 -1.76
CA GLN A 463 -10.18 -10.93 -2.27
C GLN A 463 -10.36 -12.16 -1.41
N SER A 464 -11.63 -12.50 -1.16
CA SER A 464 -12.03 -13.76 -0.55
C SER A 464 -12.81 -14.58 -1.58
N TYR A 465 -12.40 -15.83 -1.73
CA TYR A 465 -13.01 -16.80 -2.61
C TYR A 465 -13.71 -17.87 -1.77
N ASN A 466 -14.96 -18.17 -2.12
CA ASN A 466 -15.77 -19.20 -1.48
C ASN A 466 -16.74 -19.80 -2.50
N ASP A 467 -16.23 -20.73 -3.31
CA ASP A 467 -16.98 -21.45 -4.34
C ASP A 467 -16.26 -22.77 -4.68
N GLU A 468 -16.77 -23.52 -5.65
CA GLU A 468 -16.05 -24.63 -6.25
C GLU A 468 -14.73 -24.14 -6.87
N LEU A 469 -13.65 -24.91 -6.71
CA LEU A 469 -12.31 -24.51 -7.16
C LEU A 469 -12.26 -24.16 -8.65
N LYS A 470 -13.00 -24.86 -9.51
CA LYS A 470 -13.11 -24.53 -10.95
C LYS A 470 -13.71 -23.14 -11.19
N SER A 471 -14.69 -22.72 -10.37
CA SER A 471 -15.31 -21.40 -10.46
C SER A 471 -14.32 -20.33 -10.04
N ILE A 472 -13.59 -20.56 -8.95
CA ILE A 472 -12.54 -19.68 -8.44
C ILE A 472 -11.44 -19.50 -9.49
N LEU A 473 -10.91 -20.59 -10.04
CA LEU A 473 -9.88 -20.55 -11.09
C LEU A 473 -10.37 -19.82 -12.34
N SER A 474 -11.63 -20.03 -12.75
CA SER A 474 -12.22 -19.33 -13.90
C SER A 474 -12.42 -17.85 -13.62
N GLU A 475 -12.83 -17.48 -12.41
CA GLU A 475 -12.94 -16.10 -11.98
C GLU A 475 -11.57 -15.41 -12.04
N MET A 476 -10.54 -16.00 -11.42
CA MET A 476 -9.17 -15.50 -11.48
C MET A 476 -8.68 -15.39 -12.92
N ALA A 477 -8.95 -16.38 -13.77
CA ALA A 477 -8.50 -16.39 -15.15
C ALA A 477 -9.14 -15.26 -15.96
N ASN A 478 -10.43 -15.02 -15.75
CA ASN A 478 -11.13 -13.90 -16.37
C ASN A 478 -10.61 -12.55 -15.85
N GLN A 479 -10.39 -12.41 -14.54
CA GLN A 479 -9.87 -11.18 -13.96
C GLN A 479 -8.46 -10.84 -14.48
N GLY A 480 -7.58 -11.84 -14.59
CA GLY A 480 -6.20 -11.64 -15.02
C GLY A 480 -5.94 -11.92 -16.49
N ASN A 481 -6.96 -12.16 -17.33
CA ASN A 481 -6.83 -12.59 -18.73
C ASN A 481 -5.83 -13.75 -18.91
N PHE A 482 -6.10 -14.86 -18.24
CA PHE A 482 -5.38 -16.13 -18.37
C PHE A 482 -6.27 -17.19 -19.02
N LEU A 483 -5.63 -18.24 -19.51
CA LEU A 483 -6.27 -19.46 -19.98
C LEU A 483 -5.88 -20.59 -19.05
N TRP A 484 -6.83 -21.49 -18.77
CA TRP A 484 -6.53 -22.73 -18.07
C TRP A 484 -7.24 -23.94 -18.65
N ALA A 485 -6.57 -25.10 -18.59
CA ALA A 485 -7.13 -26.38 -18.99
C ALA A 485 -6.46 -27.53 -18.24
N VAL A 486 -7.15 -28.67 -18.17
CA VAL A 486 -6.59 -29.90 -17.60
C VAL A 486 -5.98 -30.74 -18.72
N SER A 487 -4.73 -31.16 -18.53
CA SER A 487 -3.98 -32.03 -19.42
C SER A 487 -3.44 -33.26 -18.68
N TYR A 488 -2.75 -34.13 -19.43
CA TYR A 488 -2.12 -35.33 -18.90
C TYR A 488 -0.65 -35.36 -19.35
N GLU A 489 0.25 -35.61 -18.40
CA GLU A 489 1.69 -35.73 -18.64
C GLU A 489 2.17 -37.14 -18.25
N GLU A 490 2.96 -37.78 -19.10
CA GLU A 490 3.42 -39.15 -18.86
C GLU A 490 4.39 -39.20 -17.67
N GLY A 491 4.06 -39.98 -16.64
CA GLY A 491 4.86 -40.12 -15.41
C GLY A 491 4.46 -39.16 -14.29
N GLU A 492 3.78 -38.06 -14.62
CA GLU A 492 3.31 -37.05 -13.66
C GLU A 492 1.80 -37.13 -13.39
N GLY A 493 1.00 -37.58 -14.37
CA GLY A 493 -0.44 -37.78 -14.21
C GLY A 493 -1.26 -36.62 -14.74
N LEU A 494 -2.37 -36.29 -14.05
CA LEU A 494 -3.19 -35.14 -14.41
C LEU A 494 -2.48 -33.85 -13.99
N ARG A 495 -2.54 -32.85 -14.87
CA ARG A 495 -1.86 -31.56 -14.71
C ARG A 495 -2.84 -30.42 -15.03
N LEU A 496 -2.73 -29.31 -14.30
CA LEU A 496 -3.46 -28.09 -14.62
C LEU A 496 -2.51 -27.10 -15.30
N ASP A 497 -2.80 -26.78 -16.55
CA ASP A 497 -2.06 -25.80 -17.34
C ASP A 497 -2.70 -24.43 -17.17
N TRP A 498 -1.92 -23.43 -16.73
CA TRP A 498 -2.34 -22.04 -16.58
C TRP A 498 -1.33 -21.11 -17.26
N THR A 499 -1.78 -20.25 -18.18
CA THR A 499 -0.87 -19.44 -18.99
C THR A 499 -1.56 -18.20 -19.57
N LYS A 500 -0.78 -17.18 -19.95
CA LYS A 500 -1.30 -16.04 -20.72
C LYS A 500 -1.55 -16.45 -22.18
N PRO A 501 -2.61 -15.92 -22.83
CA PRO A 501 -2.76 -16.02 -24.28
C PRO A 501 -1.46 -15.60 -25.00
N GLY A 502 -0.92 -16.41 -25.91
CA GLY A 502 0.30 -16.10 -26.65
C GLY A 502 1.59 -16.65 -26.03
N GLN A 503 1.59 -16.99 -24.73
CA GLN A 503 2.80 -17.37 -24.01
C GLN A 503 3.30 -18.78 -24.36
N ARG A 504 2.38 -19.73 -24.48
CA ARG A 504 2.68 -21.07 -25.02
C ARG A 504 2.40 -21.10 -26.51
N ILE A 505 3.29 -21.73 -27.27
CA ILE A 505 3.15 -21.89 -28.72
C ILE A 505 3.19 -23.38 -29.04
N ALA A 506 2.13 -23.88 -29.68
CA ALA A 506 2.03 -25.25 -30.15
C ALA A 506 3.03 -25.50 -31.29
N GLU A 507 3.57 -26.72 -31.36
CA GLU A 507 4.38 -27.15 -32.52
C GLU A 507 3.53 -27.34 -33.79
N THR A 508 2.22 -27.53 -33.62
CA THR A 508 1.28 -27.71 -34.73
C THR A 508 1.06 -26.40 -35.49
N SER A 509 0.92 -26.48 -36.80
CA SER A 509 0.52 -25.35 -37.65
C SER A 509 -0.66 -25.74 -38.54
N PHE A 510 -1.52 -24.77 -38.85
CA PHE A 510 -2.64 -24.98 -39.78
C PHE A 510 -2.29 -24.47 -41.18
N SER A 511 -2.66 -25.26 -42.20
CA SER A 511 -2.52 -24.87 -43.61
C SER A 511 -3.72 -24.05 -44.10
N SER A 512 -3.49 -23.20 -45.11
CA SER A 512 -4.40 -22.17 -45.63
C SER A 512 -5.77 -22.64 -46.14
N GLU A 513 -6.02 -23.95 -46.20
CA GLU A 513 -7.30 -24.51 -46.67
C GLU A 513 -8.36 -24.66 -45.55
N ARG A 514 -8.01 -24.43 -44.27
CA ARG A 514 -8.86 -24.80 -43.12
C ARG A 514 -9.19 -23.66 -42.15
N TYR A 515 -8.90 -22.42 -42.52
CA TYR A 515 -9.14 -21.26 -41.68
C TYR A 515 -9.47 -19.98 -42.47
N SER A 516 -10.01 -18.97 -41.78
CA SER A 516 -10.18 -17.60 -42.26
C SER A 516 -9.48 -16.65 -41.30
N ILE A 517 -8.60 -15.76 -41.77
CA ILE A 517 -7.91 -14.76 -40.93
C ILE A 517 -8.32 -13.35 -41.32
N GLU A 518 -8.69 -12.56 -40.33
CA GLU A 518 -8.96 -11.13 -40.44
C GLU A 518 -7.88 -10.34 -39.70
N LYS A 519 -7.42 -9.22 -40.30
CA LYS A 519 -6.55 -8.23 -39.68
C LYS A 519 -7.29 -6.90 -39.58
N ASP A 520 -7.54 -6.45 -38.36
CA ASP A 520 -8.15 -5.15 -38.07
C ASP A 520 -7.08 -4.15 -37.61
N THR A 521 -6.79 -3.17 -38.45
CA THR A 521 -5.89 -2.04 -38.14
C THR A 521 -6.64 -0.78 -37.71
N SER A 522 -7.97 -0.77 -37.80
CA SER A 522 -8.78 0.42 -37.47
C SER A 522 -8.84 0.72 -35.98
N ARG A 523 -8.47 -0.28 -35.16
CA ARG A 523 -8.45 -0.19 -33.69
C ARG A 523 -7.07 0.06 -33.10
N ARG A 524 -6.08 0.37 -33.95
CA ARG A 524 -4.75 0.72 -33.47
C ARG A 524 -4.80 2.08 -32.78
N VAL A 525 -4.21 2.15 -31.60
CA VAL A 525 -4.08 3.39 -30.83
C VAL A 525 -2.62 3.83 -30.82
N GLN A 526 -2.39 5.12 -31.05
CA GLN A 526 -1.05 5.72 -30.97
C GLN A 526 -0.91 6.72 -29.82
N ALA A 527 -2.03 7.19 -29.28
CA ALA A 527 -2.06 8.07 -28.13
C ALA A 527 -3.31 7.83 -27.28
N ALA A 528 -3.20 8.02 -25.97
CA ALA A 528 -4.33 7.91 -25.05
C ALA A 528 -4.26 8.98 -23.96
N SER A 529 -5.44 9.36 -23.47
CA SER A 529 -5.61 10.25 -22.32
C SER A 529 -6.44 9.55 -21.25
N VAL A 530 -6.02 9.67 -20.00
CA VAL A 530 -6.69 9.08 -18.84
C VAL A 530 -7.00 10.15 -17.82
N TYR A 531 -8.25 10.19 -17.37
CA TYR A 531 -8.70 10.96 -16.22
C TYR A 531 -8.85 10.03 -15.02
N GLY A 532 -8.32 10.45 -13.89
CA GLY A 532 -8.47 9.77 -12.60
C GLY A 532 -9.55 10.42 -11.74
N SER A 533 -9.49 10.13 -10.45
CA SER A 533 -10.35 10.74 -9.43
C SER A 533 -10.05 12.22 -9.26
N SER A 534 -11.10 13.00 -9.02
CA SER A 534 -10.98 14.43 -8.74
C SER A 534 -10.54 14.68 -7.30
N ARG A 535 -9.65 15.65 -7.08
CA ARG A 535 -9.12 16.02 -5.77
C ARG A 535 -9.32 17.50 -5.49
N ASP A 536 -9.61 17.80 -4.23
CA ASP A 536 -9.56 19.16 -3.73
C ASP A 536 -8.07 19.54 -3.54
N TYR A 537 -7.74 20.78 -3.86
CA TYR A 537 -6.39 21.31 -3.79
C TYR A 537 -6.45 22.77 -3.35
N GLU A 538 -5.42 23.20 -2.63
CA GLU A 538 -5.21 24.58 -2.22
C GLU A 538 -3.89 25.05 -2.82
N ASP A 539 -3.92 26.20 -3.47
CA ASP A 539 -2.79 26.78 -4.18
C ASP A 539 -2.64 28.26 -3.84
N PHE A 540 -1.41 28.76 -3.81
CA PHE A 540 -1.10 30.14 -3.51
C PHE A 540 -0.45 30.84 -4.70
N PHE A 541 -0.95 32.03 -5.01
CA PHE A 541 -0.43 32.83 -6.11
C PHE A 541 -0.28 34.31 -5.71
N TYR A 542 0.65 34.99 -6.37
CA TYR A 542 0.80 36.44 -6.27
C TYR A 542 0.03 37.08 -7.41
N ALA A 543 -0.85 38.03 -7.12
CA ALA A 543 -1.58 38.74 -8.16
C ALA A 543 -0.62 39.49 -9.09
N ASP A 544 -0.79 39.30 -10.40
CA ASP A 544 -0.20 40.11 -11.46
C ASP A 544 -1.33 40.49 -12.42
N HIS A 545 -1.73 41.76 -12.38
CA HIS A 545 -2.93 42.24 -13.07
C HIS A 545 -2.82 42.09 -14.59
N GLY A 546 -3.71 41.28 -15.16
CA GLY A 546 -3.76 41.04 -16.61
C GLY A 546 -2.75 40.01 -17.12
N THR A 547 -1.89 39.46 -16.25
CA THR A 547 -0.99 38.34 -16.55
C THR A 547 -1.60 37.03 -16.07
N ALA A 548 -1.54 35.99 -16.91
CA ALA A 548 -1.93 34.65 -16.49
C ALA A 548 -0.80 34.02 -15.66
N ILE A 549 -1.15 33.57 -14.45
CA ILE A 549 -0.28 32.88 -13.53
C ILE A 549 -0.69 31.41 -13.55
N GLU A 550 0.30 30.52 -13.65
CA GLU A 550 0.06 29.08 -13.55
C GLU A 550 -0.30 28.73 -12.11
N LEU A 551 -1.38 27.97 -11.96
CA LEU A 551 -1.70 27.22 -10.77
C LEU A 551 -0.96 25.88 -10.83
N ASP A 552 -0.69 25.29 -9.68
CA ASP A 552 0.04 24.03 -9.53
C ASP A 552 -0.71 22.85 -10.20
N GLN A 553 -2.02 22.95 -10.42
CA GLN A 553 -2.82 21.91 -11.08
C GLN A 553 -3.66 22.45 -12.25
N ALA A 554 -3.66 21.70 -13.35
CA ALA A 554 -4.53 21.89 -14.51
C ALA A 554 -5.83 21.08 -14.40
N ARG A 555 -6.69 21.14 -15.44
CA ARG A 555 -7.97 20.39 -15.48
C ARG A 555 -8.86 20.63 -14.25
N ILE A 556 -8.95 21.90 -13.85
CA ILE A 556 -9.77 22.36 -12.73
C ILE A 556 -11.24 22.21 -13.10
N GLN A 557 -12.03 21.58 -12.23
CA GLN A 557 -13.47 21.47 -12.41
C GLN A 557 -14.11 22.86 -12.38
N PRO A 558 -14.89 23.23 -13.42
CA PRO A 558 -15.53 24.54 -13.47
C PRO A 558 -16.42 24.82 -12.26
N GLN A 559 -16.31 26.02 -11.69
CA GLN A 559 -17.13 26.51 -10.58
C GLN A 559 -16.88 25.80 -9.24
N THR A 560 -15.74 25.12 -9.10
CA THR A 560 -15.29 24.57 -7.81
C THR A 560 -14.31 25.51 -7.11
N GLU A 561 -13.78 26.49 -7.84
CA GLU A 561 -12.79 27.42 -7.33
C GLU A 561 -13.37 28.44 -6.34
N THR A 562 -12.64 28.69 -5.26
CA THR A 562 -12.83 29.79 -4.30
C THR A 562 -11.50 30.49 -4.10
N VAL A 563 -11.48 31.83 -4.22
CA VAL A 563 -10.25 32.63 -4.08
C VAL A 563 -10.41 33.57 -2.89
N THR A 564 -9.50 33.49 -1.93
CA THR A 564 -9.53 34.32 -0.71
C THR A 564 -8.20 35.02 -0.43
N ASP A 565 -8.25 36.10 0.36
CA ASP A 565 -7.08 36.79 0.90
C ASP A 565 -6.51 35.99 2.08
N VAL A 566 -5.21 35.69 2.04
CA VAL A 566 -4.49 34.90 3.06
C VAL A 566 -4.56 35.52 4.46
N ASN A 567 -4.76 36.84 4.57
CA ASN A 567 -4.67 37.56 5.84
C ASN A 567 -6.02 37.80 6.52
N ASN A 568 -7.12 37.74 5.79
CA ASN A 568 -8.43 38.21 6.29
C ASN A 568 -9.64 37.44 5.74
N ASP A 569 -9.43 36.35 5.00
CA ASP A 569 -10.46 35.48 4.44
C ASP A 569 -11.48 36.19 3.52
N THR A 570 -11.15 37.36 2.96
CA THR A 570 -12.03 38.04 2.01
C THR A 570 -12.10 37.24 0.71
N GLU A 571 -13.31 36.84 0.32
CA GLU A 571 -13.57 36.10 -0.92
C GLU A 571 -13.68 37.03 -2.15
N TYR A 572 -13.09 36.60 -3.26
CA TYR A 572 -13.06 37.27 -4.54
C TYR A 572 -13.94 36.55 -5.57
N ALA A 573 -14.55 37.31 -6.47
CA ALA A 573 -15.54 36.81 -7.41
C ALA A 573 -14.98 36.63 -8.83
N ARG A 574 -15.19 35.44 -9.39
CA ARG A 574 -14.85 35.14 -10.80
C ARG A 574 -15.57 36.08 -11.77
N GLY A 575 -14.85 36.53 -12.78
CA GLY A 575 -15.32 37.45 -13.82
C GLY A 575 -15.30 38.93 -13.41
N PHE A 576 -15.10 39.24 -12.13
CA PHE A 576 -14.98 40.60 -11.61
C PHE A 576 -13.58 40.86 -11.05
N ASP A 577 -13.12 39.99 -10.16
CA ASP A 577 -11.84 40.11 -9.48
C ASP A 577 -10.74 39.31 -10.20
N TYR A 578 -11.08 38.15 -10.78
CA TYR A 578 -10.16 37.29 -11.52
C TYR A 578 -10.87 36.49 -12.64
N LYS A 579 -10.08 35.86 -13.52
CA LYS A 579 -10.51 34.82 -14.48
C LYS A 579 -9.66 33.59 -14.27
N ILE A 580 -10.22 32.41 -14.52
CA ILE A 580 -9.50 31.14 -14.47
C ILE A 580 -9.68 30.40 -15.80
N ASP A 581 -8.58 29.90 -16.34
CA ASP A 581 -8.57 28.88 -17.39
C ASP A 581 -8.55 27.50 -16.73
N ASN A 582 -9.72 26.87 -16.71
CA ASN A 582 -9.92 25.57 -16.10
C ASN A 582 -9.12 24.46 -16.78
N ARG A 583 -8.85 24.57 -18.09
CA ARG A 583 -8.16 23.53 -18.83
C ARG A 583 -6.67 23.54 -18.52
N ASP A 584 -6.06 24.72 -18.62
CA ASP A 584 -4.62 24.90 -18.49
C ASP A 584 -4.19 25.19 -17.05
N GLY A 585 -5.14 25.39 -16.13
CA GLY A 585 -4.85 25.67 -14.73
C GLY A 585 -4.20 27.02 -14.56
N THR A 586 -4.72 28.08 -15.18
CA THR A 586 -4.15 29.42 -15.02
C THR A 586 -5.16 30.39 -14.43
N ILE A 587 -4.69 31.30 -13.57
CA ILE A 587 -5.48 32.37 -12.99
C ILE A 587 -4.96 33.73 -13.45
N THR A 588 -5.86 34.61 -13.87
CA THR A 588 -5.56 35.99 -14.27
C THR A 588 -6.33 36.96 -13.40
N THR A 589 -5.63 37.74 -12.59
CA THR A 589 -6.26 38.79 -11.78
C THR A 589 -6.63 40.00 -12.65
N LEU A 590 -7.75 40.65 -12.35
CA LEU A 590 -8.28 41.74 -13.16
C LEU A 590 -8.00 43.10 -12.53
N ALA A 591 -7.48 44.03 -13.32
CA ALA A 591 -7.14 45.38 -12.85
C ALA A 591 -8.34 46.21 -12.34
N ASP A 592 -9.53 45.93 -12.86
CA ASP A 592 -10.78 46.56 -12.42
C ASP A 592 -11.39 45.88 -11.17
N GLY A 593 -10.76 44.80 -10.68
CA GLY A 593 -11.18 44.01 -9.53
C GLY A 593 -10.80 44.62 -8.19
N ARG A 594 -11.18 43.93 -7.10
CA ARG A 594 -10.85 44.29 -5.72
C ARG A 594 -9.49 43.74 -5.25
N MET A 595 -8.87 42.88 -6.03
CA MET A 595 -7.56 42.30 -5.71
C MET A 595 -6.46 43.34 -5.97
N THR A 596 -5.54 43.49 -5.03
CA THR A 596 -4.35 44.31 -5.17
C THR A 596 -3.25 43.55 -5.92
N ASP A 597 -2.60 44.21 -6.86
CA ASP A 597 -1.43 43.70 -7.60
C ASP A 597 -0.23 43.48 -6.66
N GLY A 598 0.47 42.37 -6.83
CA GLY A 598 1.62 41.95 -6.00
C GLY A 598 1.28 41.31 -4.64
N ASP A 599 0.01 41.32 -4.22
CA ASP A 599 -0.42 40.66 -2.98
C ASP A 599 -0.58 39.14 -3.19
N ARG A 600 -0.44 38.36 -2.10
CA ARG A 600 -0.59 36.90 -2.09
C ARG A 600 -2.04 36.51 -1.77
N TYR A 601 -2.58 35.58 -2.55
CA TYR A 601 -3.91 35.02 -2.40
C TYR A 601 -3.86 33.50 -2.34
N VAL A 602 -4.95 32.89 -1.89
CA VAL A 602 -5.14 31.44 -1.91
C VAL A 602 -6.32 31.09 -2.83
N ALA A 603 -6.15 30.09 -3.67
CA ALA A 603 -7.16 29.48 -4.51
C ALA A 603 -7.39 28.04 -4.03
N THR A 604 -8.58 27.76 -3.55
CA THR A 604 -9.03 26.38 -3.30
C THR A 604 -9.89 25.94 -4.46
N TYR A 605 -9.63 24.76 -5.03
CA TYR A 605 -10.37 24.26 -6.18
C TYR A 605 -10.33 22.74 -6.25
N ARG A 606 -11.22 22.15 -7.03
CA ARG A 606 -11.20 20.72 -7.34
C ARG A 606 -10.65 20.51 -8.74
N TYR A 607 -9.70 19.59 -8.91
CA TYR A 607 -9.13 19.25 -10.22
C TYR A 607 -9.29 17.77 -10.53
N ASP A 608 -9.37 17.42 -11.81
CA ASP A 608 -9.34 16.04 -12.26
C ASP A 608 -7.89 15.62 -12.51
N THR A 609 -7.44 14.56 -11.86
CA THR A 609 -6.13 13.98 -12.14
C THR A 609 -6.08 13.49 -13.57
N TYR A 610 -4.96 13.71 -14.25
CA TYR A 610 -4.88 13.57 -15.69
C TYR A 610 -3.50 13.13 -16.16
N GLY A 611 -3.47 12.27 -17.17
CA GLY A 611 -2.24 11.86 -17.83
C GLY A 611 -2.46 11.49 -19.30
N GLU A 612 -1.44 11.76 -20.11
CA GLU A 612 -1.43 11.45 -21.54
C GLU A 612 -0.17 10.66 -21.88
N TYR A 613 -0.28 9.78 -22.87
CA TYR A 613 0.86 9.12 -23.48
C TYR A 613 0.70 9.08 -25.00
N VAL A 614 1.79 9.37 -25.70
CA VAL A 614 1.90 9.31 -27.16
C VAL A 614 3.07 8.41 -27.50
N LEU A 615 2.88 7.49 -28.45
CA LEU A 615 3.95 6.60 -28.90
C LEU A 615 5.20 7.38 -29.32
N PRO A 616 6.41 6.94 -28.91
CA PRO A 616 7.65 7.57 -29.34
C PRO A 616 7.77 7.67 -30.86
N GLY A 617 8.07 8.87 -31.36
CA GLY A 617 8.23 9.13 -32.79
C GLY A 617 6.93 9.41 -33.55
N VAL A 618 5.78 9.44 -32.87
CA VAL A 618 4.51 9.92 -33.41
C VAL A 618 4.32 11.39 -33.02
N ASP A 619 3.91 12.22 -33.98
CA ASP A 619 3.50 13.60 -33.70
C ASP A 619 2.15 13.58 -32.95
N PRO A 620 2.04 14.17 -31.74
CA PRO A 620 0.77 14.23 -31.01
C PRO A 620 -0.40 14.80 -31.81
N ASP A 621 -0.14 15.73 -32.73
CA ASP A 621 -1.19 16.37 -33.56
C ASP A 621 -1.70 15.45 -34.69
N GLU A 622 -0.92 14.43 -35.06
CA GLU A 622 -1.25 13.46 -36.11
C GLU A 622 -1.56 12.05 -35.57
N ALA A 623 -1.49 11.86 -34.25
CA ALA A 623 -1.68 10.56 -33.60
C ALA A 623 -3.12 10.06 -33.68
N ASP A 624 -3.30 8.76 -33.85
CA ASP A 624 -4.58 8.07 -33.64
C ASP A 624 -4.91 8.02 -32.14
N TRP A 625 -5.59 9.06 -31.63
CA TRP A 625 -6.00 9.18 -30.23
C TRP A 625 -7.16 8.24 -29.88
N LEU A 626 -7.01 7.50 -28.80
CA LEU A 626 -8.14 6.91 -28.10
C LEU A 626 -8.96 8.02 -27.41
N PRO A 627 -10.29 8.00 -27.49
CA PRO A 627 -11.12 8.92 -26.72
C PRO A 627 -10.78 8.85 -25.22
N PRO A 628 -10.74 9.98 -24.49
CA PRO A 628 -10.37 10.01 -23.08
C PRO A 628 -11.12 8.98 -22.25
N LYS A 629 -10.41 8.37 -21.29
CA LYS A 629 -10.93 7.31 -20.43
C LYS A 629 -10.90 7.73 -18.97
N ASP A 630 -12.03 7.54 -18.31
CA ASP A 630 -12.15 7.76 -16.87
C ASP A 630 -11.82 6.46 -16.14
N VAL A 631 -10.82 6.51 -15.26
CA VAL A 631 -10.38 5.38 -14.44
C VAL A 631 -10.43 5.77 -12.98
N SER A 632 -11.53 5.41 -12.33
CA SER A 632 -11.72 5.65 -10.90
C SER A 632 -10.64 4.95 -10.07
N GLY A 633 -10.11 5.65 -9.07
CA GLY A 633 -9.12 5.11 -8.13
C GLY A 633 -7.68 5.51 -8.44
N LEU A 634 -7.40 6.09 -9.61
CA LEU A 634 -6.16 6.82 -9.85
C LEU A 634 -6.25 8.19 -9.16
N ILE A 635 -5.28 8.53 -8.31
CA ILE A 635 -5.35 9.72 -7.44
C ILE A 635 -4.24 10.76 -7.69
N ASN A 636 -3.41 10.54 -8.70
CA ASN A 636 -2.38 11.49 -9.14
C ASN A 636 -2.18 11.43 -10.67
N ASN A 637 -1.52 12.45 -11.21
CA ASN A 637 -1.29 12.59 -12.66
C ASN A 637 -0.32 11.53 -13.18
N GLN A 638 0.68 11.16 -12.39
CA GLN A 638 1.68 10.15 -12.74
C GLN A 638 1.01 8.79 -13.00
N SER A 639 0.15 8.30 -12.11
CA SER A 639 -0.56 7.02 -12.29
C SER A 639 -1.53 7.07 -13.49
N CYS A 640 -2.13 8.24 -13.80
CA CYS A 640 -2.92 8.42 -15.02
C CYS A 640 -2.05 8.32 -16.29
N GLN A 641 -0.86 8.91 -16.28
CA GLN A 641 0.08 8.83 -17.39
C GLN A 641 0.58 7.39 -17.61
N GLN A 642 0.86 6.67 -16.52
CA GLN A 642 1.24 5.27 -16.57
C GLN A 642 0.13 4.41 -17.18
N MET A 643 -1.11 4.62 -16.75
CA MET A 643 -2.28 3.97 -17.34
C MET A 643 -2.40 4.26 -18.84
N ALA A 644 -2.25 5.53 -19.24
CA ALA A 644 -2.31 5.92 -20.64
C ALA A 644 -1.26 5.20 -21.49
N ARG A 645 -0.05 5.02 -20.94
CA ARG A 645 1.02 4.26 -21.59
C ARG A 645 0.68 2.79 -21.78
N VAL A 646 0.24 2.09 -20.73
CA VAL A 646 -0.11 0.66 -20.84
C VAL A 646 -1.24 0.45 -21.86
N ILE A 647 -2.23 1.34 -21.90
CA ILE A 647 -3.30 1.30 -22.91
C ILE A 647 -2.72 1.36 -24.33
N VAL A 648 -1.79 2.29 -24.57
CA VAL A 648 -1.19 2.49 -25.89
C VAL A 648 -0.30 1.30 -26.27
N GLU A 649 0.50 0.79 -25.32
CA GLU A 649 1.41 -0.33 -25.57
C GLU A 649 0.68 -1.65 -25.89
N GLU A 650 -0.49 -1.88 -25.27
CA GLU A 650 -1.33 -3.05 -25.56
C GLU A 650 -2.11 -2.90 -26.88
N LEU A 651 -2.48 -1.68 -27.28
CA LEU A 651 -3.34 -1.41 -28.44
C LEU A 651 -2.60 -0.88 -29.68
N GLN A 652 -1.27 -0.72 -29.62
CA GLN A 652 -0.48 -0.30 -30.78
C GLN A 652 -0.37 -1.39 -31.85
N GLU A 653 -0.59 -2.66 -31.49
CA GLU A 653 -0.56 -3.77 -32.44
C GLU A 653 -1.91 -3.96 -33.16
N PRO A 654 -1.92 -4.29 -34.46
CA PRO A 654 -3.14 -4.71 -35.15
C PRO A 654 -3.74 -5.95 -34.52
N ARG A 655 -5.08 -6.05 -34.57
CA ARG A 655 -5.78 -7.25 -34.14
C ARG A 655 -5.86 -8.26 -35.26
N PHE A 656 -5.63 -9.52 -34.92
CA PHE A 656 -5.75 -10.67 -35.78
C PHE A 656 -6.80 -11.61 -35.19
N LEU A 657 -7.73 -12.06 -36.01
CA LEU A 657 -8.74 -13.04 -35.66
C LEU A 657 -8.69 -14.16 -36.68
N ALA A 658 -8.51 -15.41 -36.24
CA ALA A 658 -8.54 -16.58 -37.08
C ALA A 658 -9.69 -17.49 -36.67
N GLU A 659 -10.59 -17.81 -37.60
CA GLU A 659 -11.62 -18.83 -37.42
C GLU A 659 -11.18 -20.13 -38.10
N VAL A 660 -11.18 -21.22 -37.36
CA VAL A 660 -10.67 -22.53 -37.78
C VAL A 660 -11.77 -23.56 -37.65
N THR A 661 -11.95 -24.38 -38.69
CA THR A 661 -12.80 -25.58 -38.62
C THR A 661 -11.99 -26.81 -39.02
N ILE A 662 -11.74 -27.70 -38.07
CA ILE A 662 -10.95 -28.93 -38.28
C ILE A 662 -11.74 -30.18 -37.90
N PRO A 663 -11.53 -31.33 -38.58
CA PRO A 663 -12.05 -32.60 -38.09
C PRO A 663 -11.57 -32.87 -36.66
N ASN A 664 -12.43 -33.44 -35.80
CA ASN A 664 -12.10 -33.69 -34.38
C ASN A 664 -10.85 -34.57 -34.18
N GLU A 665 -10.55 -35.41 -35.18
CA GLU A 665 -9.40 -36.32 -35.22
C GLU A 665 -8.05 -35.63 -35.45
N ASP A 666 -8.05 -34.43 -36.05
CA ASP A 666 -6.84 -33.64 -36.33
C ASP A 666 -6.52 -32.63 -35.21
N ALA A 667 -7.41 -32.49 -34.23
CA ALA A 667 -7.31 -31.49 -33.17
C ALA A 667 -6.50 -32.03 -31.97
N ASN A 668 -5.17 -32.10 -32.13
CA ASN A 668 -4.23 -32.61 -31.12
C ASN A 668 -3.33 -31.51 -30.49
N TRP A 669 -3.73 -30.25 -30.58
CA TRP A 669 -3.04 -29.12 -29.94
C TRP A 669 -3.56 -28.88 -28.51
N GLY A 670 -2.72 -28.36 -27.60
CA GLY A 670 -3.11 -28.09 -26.22
C GLY A 670 -4.04 -26.88 -26.13
N LEU A 671 -5.16 -26.98 -25.38
CA LEU A 671 -6.22 -25.96 -25.39
C LEU A 671 -5.82 -24.54 -24.95
N VAL A 672 -4.66 -24.40 -24.31
CA VAL A 672 -4.11 -23.11 -23.86
C VAL A 672 -2.93 -22.63 -24.72
N GLU A 673 -2.58 -23.38 -25.76
CA GLU A 673 -1.42 -23.09 -26.63
C GLU A 673 -1.84 -22.27 -27.85
N SER A 674 -1.00 -21.31 -28.21
CA SER A 674 -1.17 -20.49 -29.41
C SER A 674 -0.70 -21.26 -30.64
N VAL A 675 -1.42 -21.12 -31.74
CA VAL A 675 -1.15 -21.86 -32.98
C VAL A 675 -0.65 -20.92 -34.07
N ARG A 676 0.32 -21.39 -34.87
CA ARG A 676 0.79 -20.67 -36.05
C ARG A 676 -0.06 -21.00 -37.28
N PHE A 677 -0.28 -19.97 -38.08
CA PHE A 677 -1.00 -20.06 -39.34
C PHE A 677 -0.04 -19.80 -40.50
N ASP A 678 -0.02 -20.68 -41.49
CA ASP A 678 0.72 -20.47 -42.74
C ASP A 678 -0.07 -19.54 -43.67
N ASP A 679 -0.30 -18.29 -43.20
CA ASP A 679 -1.04 -17.23 -43.91
C ASP A 679 -0.18 -15.95 -44.03
N PRO A 680 -0.13 -15.31 -45.20
CA PRO A 680 0.52 -14.00 -45.35
C PRO A 680 -0.06 -12.88 -44.48
N ILE A 681 -1.34 -12.94 -44.12
CA ILE A 681 -2.00 -11.97 -43.24
C ILE A 681 -1.45 -12.11 -41.82
N ALA A 682 -1.36 -13.34 -41.31
CA ALA A 682 -0.83 -13.62 -39.97
C ALA A 682 0.69 -13.38 -39.87
N ASP A 683 1.42 -13.39 -40.99
CA ASP A 683 2.86 -13.12 -41.06
C ASP A 683 3.69 -13.96 -40.08
N GLY A 684 3.33 -15.25 -39.95
CA GLY A 684 4.00 -16.19 -39.05
C GLY A 684 3.72 -16.00 -37.55
N ARG A 685 2.82 -15.07 -37.17
CA ARG A 685 2.40 -14.85 -35.78
C ARG A 685 1.65 -16.09 -35.25
N ALA A 686 1.88 -16.38 -33.97
CA ALA A 686 1.06 -17.35 -33.23
C ALA A 686 -0.17 -16.64 -32.67
N LEU A 687 -1.35 -17.22 -32.84
CA LEU A 687 -2.61 -16.67 -32.33
C LEU A 687 -3.13 -17.56 -31.20
N ALA A 688 -3.52 -16.94 -30.10
CA ALA A 688 -3.99 -17.63 -28.91
C ALA A 688 -5.46 -18.04 -29.07
N PRO A 689 -5.88 -19.17 -28.49
CA PRO A 689 -7.28 -19.57 -28.53
C PRO A 689 -8.14 -18.58 -27.75
N LYS A 690 -9.30 -18.24 -28.31
CA LYS A 690 -10.33 -17.37 -27.73
C LYS A 690 -11.61 -18.13 -27.41
N SER A 691 -11.93 -19.14 -28.21
CA SER A 691 -13.04 -20.05 -27.94
C SER A 691 -12.85 -21.34 -28.72
N VAL A 692 -13.12 -22.48 -28.11
CA VAL A 692 -13.09 -23.79 -28.77
C VAL A 692 -14.41 -24.52 -28.55
N THR A 693 -15.09 -24.86 -29.63
CA THR A 693 -16.33 -25.64 -29.61
C THR A 693 -16.15 -26.90 -30.46
N ARG A 694 -16.26 -28.09 -29.85
CA ARG A 694 -16.25 -29.37 -30.59
C ARG A 694 -17.67 -29.87 -30.83
N ASN A 695 -18.09 -29.90 -32.10
CA ASN A 695 -19.33 -30.47 -32.60
C ASN A 695 -19.13 -31.91 -33.13
N LEU A 696 -20.20 -32.59 -33.54
CA LEU A 696 -20.14 -33.92 -34.17
C LEU A 696 -19.24 -33.89 -35.42
N GLY A 697 -18.07 -34.51 -35.32
CA GLY A 697 -17.09 -34.64 -36.41
C GLY A 697 -16.22 -33.41 -36.68
N GLN A 698 -16.48 -32.25 -36.08
CA GLN A 698 -15.74 -31.01 -36.34
C GLN A 698 -15.51 -30.17 -35.08
N THR A 699 -14.30 -29.64 -34.95
CA THR A 699 -13.90 -28.64 -33.97
C THR A 699 -13.89 -27.28 -34.65
N GLN A 700 -14.67 -26.34 -34.13
CA GLN A 700 -14.60 -24.93 -34.45
C GLN A 700 -13.81 -24.23 -33.36
N ALA A 701 -12.79 -23.47 -33.75
CA ALA A 701 -11.98 -22.70 -32.83
C ALA A 701 -11.74 -21.30 -33.38
N THR A 702 -11.79 -20.32 -32.50
CA THR A 702 -11.43 -18.94 -32.80
C THR A 702 -10.13 -18.63 -32.09
N PHE A 703 -9.18 -18.05 -32.81
CA PHE A 703 -7.89 -17.63 -32.29
C PHE A 703 -7.70 -16.14 -32.53
N GLY A 704 -6.92 -15.46 -31.68
CA GLY A 704 -6.52 -14.08 -31.92
C GLY A 704 -5.36 -13.64 -31.06
N ASN A 705 -4.89 -12.41 -31.28
CA ASN A 705 -3.87 -11.78 -30.44
C ASN A 705 -4.49 -10.70 -29.53
N GLY A 706 -3.86 -10.49 -28.38
CA GLY A 706 -4.16 -9.40 -27.46
C GLY A 706 -5.37 -9.60 -26.57
N SER A 707 -5.34 -8.92 -25.43
CA SER A 707 -6.49 -8.66 -24.56
C SER A 707 -7.45 -7.70 -25.28
N THR A 708 -8.76 -7.73 -25.00
CA THR A 708 -9.56 -6.57 -25.40
C THR A 708 -9.24 -5.40 -24.48
N PHE A 709 -9.39 -4.16 -24.97
CA PHE A 709 -9.26 -2.95 -24.14
C PHE A 709 -10.17 -3.03 -22.90
N GLU A 710 -11.37 -3.60 -23.07
CA GLU A 710 -12.34 -3.80 -21.99
C GLU A 710 -11.81 -4.78 -20.94
N ASP A 711 -11.17 -5.87 -21.35
CA ASP A 711 -10.58 -6.85 -20.42
C ASP A 711 -9.46 -6.22 -19.57
N MET A 712 -8.56 -5.49 -20.22
CA MET A 712 -7.45 -4.81 -19.54
C MET A 712 -7.95 -3.71 -18.60
N LEU A 713 -8.89 -2.87 -19.06
CA LEU A 713 -9.47 -1.83 -18.22
C LEU A 713 -10.23 -2.42 -17.03
N SER A 714 -10.95 -3.52 -17.25
CA SER A 714 -11.65 -4.25 -16.19
C SER A 714 -10.68 -4.81 -15.15
N GLN A 715 -9.58 -5.44 -15.59
CA GLN A 715 -8.52 -5.93 -14.71
C GLN A 715 -7.95 -4.81 -13.82
N MET A 716 -7.53 -3.71 -14.44
CA MET A 716 -6.92 -2.58 -13.73
C MET A 716 -7.91 -1.88 -12.80
N SER A 717 -9.15 -1.69 -13.26
CA SER A 717 -10.20 -1.09 -12.42
C SER A 717 -10.53 -1.99 -11.23
N ALA A 718 -10.53 -3.32 -11.40
CA ALA A 718 -10.73 -4.26 -10.31
C ALA A 718 -9.60 -4.17 -9.28
N GLN A 719 -8.34 -4.12 -9.73
CA GLN A 719 -7.17 -3.95 -8.85
C GLN A 719 -7.24 -2.61 -8.08
N LEU A 720 -7.46 -1.50 -8.77
CA LEU A 720 -7.55 -0.17 -8.13
C LEU A 720 -8.73 -0.08 -7.15
N SER A 721 -9.88 -0.65 -7.51
CA SER A 721 -11.06 -0.70 -6.63
C SER A 721 -10.86 -1.58 -5.40
N ALA A 722 -9.98 -2.58 -5.47
CA ALA A 722 -9.62 -3.41 -4.34
C ALA A 722 -8.65 -2.70 -3.38
N VAL A 723 -7.67 -1.97 -3.92
CA VAL A 723 -6.73 -1.16 -3.13
C VAL A 723 -7.43 0.02 -2.44
N THR A 724 -8.27 0.75 -3.18
CA THR A 724 -8.96 1.95 -2.64
C THR A 724 -10.01 1.62 -1.57
N ARG A 725 -10.50 0.39 -1.48
CA ARG A 725 -11.35 -0.06 -0.36
C ARG A 725 -10.59 -0.24 0.95
N GLN A 726 -9.26 -0.30 0.90
CA GLN A 726 -8.36 -0.52 2.04
C GLN A 726 -7.84 0.80 2.64
N SER A 727 -7.69 1.84 1.81
CA SER A 727 -7.34 3.21 2.20
C SER A 727 -8.54 3.94 2.78
#